data_AF-A0A9W9YL96-F1
#
_entry.id   AF-A0A9W9YL96-F1
#
_cell.length_a   1.000
_cell.length_b   1.000
_cell.length_c   1.000
_cell.angle_alpha   90.00
_cell.angle_beta   90.00
_cell.angle_gamma   90.00
#
_symmetry.space_group_name_H-M   'P 1'
#
loop_
_entity.id
_entity.type
_entity.pdbx_description
1 polymer ?
#
loop_
_entity_poly.entity_id
_entity_poly.type
_entity_poly.pdbx_seq_one_letter_code
_entity_poly.pdbx_strand_id
1 'polypeptide(L)'
;MPPPVQQANSSLLIECAHVSQVYAYVKDYHVMHTSVTCFSSYDNLHLVSVPYLGRKMCDRTPRKPFDVKIQQSLHMNSFEVEDIPDLSEMTMCMWLNIRTEWNSNANQRMYLVAYDVGVSDQLKANSFFAGLDGDKNLVFGIGTGAQTCNFEAYNLMDDQWHHICLVWDGTQDSGYTSYYKDGIEVKYQICSEGPRTAGGKLQLGGGGRTENVDMTGFYLWNRMLTEIEIAEEANKCDGGMGGPVVRWRDFYKRSLRSQFIRAVSQCQVPKASFDVTIKESQVDIQVEQVTALQTFTLCFWLTMKGSYHAIPSWQYLISFLSSTSHEFSVKVMGDSSPSLLASFEGLQLVSDADELKDNKWHQICVSWSHSKQTVVLYIDGVNVKSKGTASHSNPLNAAGMLVIGKDGAGSNTFRITELNLWNKELSADEIATSAQQCDGLKGNAKRWHEFYNKASEKGSEVISSPSLCQATGSSRVPAKEPEVVSPGPPQGPSFDVRLINGGVRYDGIIIRKPNNLPAQLTQFTNCMWLKLDKGSWIGSGLITVSHYRTNQKRQGFTIALGTSYRGNMKIFFLLYHGPRYSKYCYSKDIQGFADHQWHHFCLSWEGEETALLKYFMDGTLSHVKDNCDVGYQIQGQSEYLSIGGHSRKYSGDEVLINGYALWDRILTDDEILDNASTCQETKGNPLIKWDDFYESVKADSKDYMISPSECDVKT
;
A
#
# COMPACT_ATOMS: atom_id res chain seq x y z
N MET A 1 85.45 -27.03 -12.62
CA MET A 1 85.02 -28.41 -12.37
C MET A 1 84.37 -28.45 -10.98
N PRO A 2 83.23 -29.15 -10.84
CA PRO A 2 82.21 -29.00 -9.76
C PRO A 2 82.54 -29.91 -8.54
N PRO A 3 81.72 -30.11 -7.45
CA PRO A 3 80.23 -30.20 -7.35
C PRO A 3 79.59 -29.69 -6.02
N PRO A 4 78.32 -30.01 -5.65
CA PRO A 4 77.05 -29.82 -6.38
C PRO A 4 75.91 -29.13 -5.55
N VAL A 5 74.80 -28.91 -6.26
CA VAL A 5 73.44 -28.47 -5.91
C VAL A 5 72.65 -29.53 -5.10
N GLN A 6 71.71 -29.14 -4.20
CA GLN A 6 70.24 -29.38 -4.29
C GLN A 6 69.48 -29.42 -2.92
N GLN A 7 68.44 -28.56 -2.82
CA GLN A 7 67.12 -28.64 -2.16
C GLN A 7 66.91 -29.30 -0.78
N ALA A 8 66.23 -28.57 0.13
CA ALA A 8 64.86 -28.91 0.59
C ALA A 8 64.24 -27.77 1.44
N ASN A 9 62.93 -27.58 1.25
CA ASN A 9 62.04 -26.67 1.99
C ASN A 9 61.88 -27.08 3.47
N SER A 10 61.69 -26.10 4.36
CA SER A 10 60.45 -25.93 5.16
C SER A 10 60.60 -24.94 6.32
N SER A 11 59.48 -24.23 6.59
CA SER A 11 59.01 -23.69 7.89
C SER A 11 59.77 -22.54 8.59
N LEU A 12 59.12 -21.37 8.67
CA LEU A 12 59.20 -20.39 9.77
C LEU A 12 57.73 -19.95 10.02
N LEU A 13 57.03 -20.23 11.12
CA LEU A 13 57.24 -19.83 12.53
C LEU A 13 57.53 -18.33 12.67
N ILE A 14 56.53 -17.55 13.06
CA ILE A 14 56.73 -16.27 13.77
C ILE A 14 55.74 -16.18 14.93
N GLU A 15 56.32 -16.12 16.12
CA GLU A 15 55.72 -15.92 17.44
C GLU A 15 55.30 -14.45 17.67
N CYS A 16 54.41 -14.28 18.64
CA CYS A 16 53.95 -13.00 19.19
C CYS A 16 55.04 -12.25 19.99
N ALA A 17 54.95 -10.91 20.02
CA ALA A 17 55.51 -10.09 21.10
C ALA A 17 54.58 -8.90 21.42
N HIS A 18 54.36 -8.70 22.72
CA HIS A 18 53.53 -7.68 23.39
C HIS A 18 54.37 -6.45 23.81
N VAL A 19 53.70 -5.51 24.51
CA VAL A 19 54.19 -4.47 25.47
C VAL A 19 54.26 -3.05 24.85
N SER A 20 53.74 -1.94 25.40
CA SER A 20 53.05 -1.57 26.66
C SER A 20 52.41 -0.15 26.61
N GLN A 21 51.49 0.07 27.56
CA GLN A 21 50.79 1.26 28.09
C GLN A 21 51.45 2.66 28.06
N VAL A 22 50.60 3.70 27.94
CA VAL A 22 50.69 4.98 28.69
C VAL A 22 49.28 5.42 29.14
N TYR A 23 49.12 5.75 30.43
CA TYR A 23 47.92 6.30 31.07
C TYR A 23 47.92 7.83 31.04
N ALA A 24 46.75 8.44 30.79
CA ALA A 24 46.42 9.80 31.25
C ALA A 24 44.93 9.87 31.61
N TYR A 25 44.65 10.29 32.85
CA TYR A 25 43.31 10.50 33.43
C TYR A 25 42.83 11.94 33.14
N VAL A 26 41.54 12.13 32.82
CA VAL A 26 40.54 12.95 33.57
C VAL A 26 39.20 13.04 32.79
N LYS A 27 38.15 12.50 33.46
CA LYS A 27 36.70 12.81 33.52
C LYS A 27 35.76 12.93 32.30
N ASP A 28 34.66 12.18 32.50
CA ASP A 28 33.27 12.34 32.08
C ASP A 28 32.80 11.71 30.75
N TYR A 29 31.81 10.81 30.92
CA TYR A 29 31.19 9.91 29.96
C TYR A 29 30.32 10.63 28.92
N HIS A 30 30.46 10.29 27.63
CA HIS A 30 29.32 10.07 26.72
C HIS A 30 29.72 9.26 25.47
N VAL A 31 28.73 8.58 24.92
CA VAL A 31 28.76 7.42 24.02
C VAL A 31 29.27 7.76 22.62
N MET A 32 30.24 6.99 22.09
CA MET A 32 30.66 7.07 20.67
C MET A 32 29.86 6.09 19.80
N HIS A 33 29.25 6.65 18.75
CA HIS A 33 28.64 5.97 17.62
C HIS A 33 29.68 5.15 16.81
N THR A 34 29.35 3.90 16.46
CA THR A 34 30.11 3.12 15.47
C THR A 34 29.70 3.54 14.06
N SER A 35 30.62 4.20 13.34
CA SER A 35 30.55 4.43 11.91
C SER A 35 31.28 3.31 11.16
N VAL A 36 30.67 2.75 10.12
CA VAL A 36 31.35 1.86 9.15
C VAL A 36 31.36 2.58 7.81
N THR A 37 32.55 2.89 7.30
CA THR A 37 32.79 3.49 5.98
C THR A 37 33.14 2.38 4.98
N CYS A 38 32.36 2.24 3.89
CA CYS A 38 32.70 1.34 2.79
C CYS A 38 33.30 2.14 1.62
N PHE A 39 34.50 1.77 1.18
CA PHE A 39 35.13 2.30 -0.04
C PHE A 39 34.86 1.35 -1.22
N SER A 40 34.53 1.91 -2.39
CA SER A 40 34.59 1.19 -3.67
C SER A 40 35.81 1.66 -4.46
N SER A 41 36.66 0.75 -4.92
CA SER A 41 37.62 1.06 -5.97
C SER A 41 37.47 0.07 -7.13
N TYR A 42 37.51 0.64 -8.34
CA TYR A 42 37.47 -0.04 -9.62
C TYR A 42 38.70 -0.95 -9.83
N ASP A 43 38.47 -1.97 -10.65
CA ASP A 43 39.42 -2.84 -11.35
C ASP A 43 40.13 -4.00 -10.63
N ASN A 44 39.86 -5.18 -11.23
CA ASN A 44 40.60 -6.44 -11.29
C ASN A 44 40.49 -7.49 -10.18
N LEU A 45 40.19 -8.68 -10.69
CA LEU A 45 39.91 -9.96 -10.05
C LEU A 45 41.21 -10.63 -9.60
N HIS A 46 41.31 -11.06 -8.34
CA HIS A 46 42.06 -12.27 -7.96
C HIS A 46 41.35 -12.95 -6.78
N LEU A 47 40.59 -14.00 -7.10
CA LEU A 47 40.02 -14.93 -6.15
C LEU A 47 41.15 -15.84 -5.62
N VAL A 48 41.47 -15.70 -4.34
CA VAL A 48 42.11 -16.76 -3.56
C VAL A 48 41.09 -17.23 -2.53
N SER A 49 40.51 -18.39 -2.78
CA SER A 49 39.65 -19.08 -1.82
C SER A 49 40.51 -19.73 -0.74
N VAL A 50 40.21 -19.46 0.53
CA VAL A 50 40.61 -20.30 1.66
C VAL A 50 39.33 -20.82 2.32
N PRO A 51 39.19 -22.13 2.56
CA PRO A 51 37.91 -22.74 2.91
C PRO A 51 37.61 -22.62 4.41
N TYR A 52 36.31 -22.58 4.70
CA TYR A 52 35.64 -22.56 6.01
C TYR A 52 35.36 -21.18 6.63
N LEU A 53 34.05 -20.90 6.73
CA LEU A 53 33.38 -19.75 7.37
C LEU A 53 33.48 -18.41 6.62
N GLY A 54 32.50 -18.14 5.73
CA GLY A 54 32.30 -16.80 5.18
C GLY A 54 31.34 -16.71 4.00
N ARG A 55 30.02 -16.89 4.21
CA ARG A 55 29.02 -16.37 3.26
C ARG A 55 28.57 -14.98 3.70
N LYS A 56 29.05 -13.97 2.95
CA LYS A 56 28.49 -12.62 2.70
C LYS A 56 27.54 -12.03 3.77
N MET A 57 28.12 -11.26 4.70
CA MET A 57 27.39 -10.31 5.58
C MET A 57 27.42 -8.86 5.07
N CYS A 58 27.58 -8.62 3.76
CA CYS A 58 27.62 -7.27 3.19
C CYS A 58 26.59 -7.02 2.06
N ASP A 59 25.46 -7.75 2.04
CA ASP A 59 24.36 -7.48 1.08
C ASP A 59 23.01 -7.21 1.80
N ARG A 60 23.08 -6.61 3.00
CA ARG A 60 21.90 -6.15 3.75
C ARG A 60 21.79 -4.62 3.69
N THR A 61 21.70 -4.08 2.47
CA THR A 61 21.07 -2.77 2.26
C THR A 61 19.59 -3.01 1.95
N PRO A 62 18.67 -2.17 2.46
CA PRO A 62 17.31 -2.12 1.94
C PRO A 62 17.41 -1.88 0.43
N ARG A 63 17.00 -2.85 -0.37
CA ARG A 63 17.16 -2.76 -1.83
C ARG A 63 16.17 -1.72 -2.34
N LYS A 64 16.67 -0.53 -2.69
CA LYS A 64 15.91 0.55 -3.31
C LYS A 64 15.15 0.02 -4.55
N PRO A 65 13.96 0.56 -4.88
CA PRO A 65 13.29 0.26 -6.14
C PRO A 65 14.23 0.53 -7.32
N PHE A 66 14.15 -0.32 -8.36
CA PHE A 66 15.02 -0.28 -9.52
C PHE A 66 14.18 -0.18 -10.79
N ASP A 67 14.65 0.64 -11.74
CA ASP A 67 14.09 0.68 -13.09
C ASP A 67 14.77 -0.36 -13.97
N VAL A 68 14.01 -0.91 -14.89
CA VAL A 68 14.54 -1.66 -16.02
C VAL A 68 14.37 -0.80 -17.27
N LYS A 69 15.49 -0.37 -17.84
CA LYS A 69 15.50 0.25 -19.16
C LYS A 69 15.52 -0.84 -20.23
N ILE A 70 14.47 -0.90 -21.05
CA ILE A 70 14.42 -1.87 -22.14
C ILE A 70 15.19 -1.26 -23.32
N GLN A 71 16.32 -1.87 -23.70
CA GLN A 71 17.15 -1.43 -24.83
C GLN A 71 17.06 -2.37 -26.03
N GLN A 72 17.39 -1.85 -27.21
CA GLN A 72 17.46 -2.59 -28.46
C GLN A 72 18.51 -3.70 -28.37
N SER A 73 18.10 -4.96 -28.43
CA SER A 73 19.00 -6.05 -28.81
C SER A 73 18.27 -7.05 -29.69
N LEU A 74 18.88 -7.38 -30.82
CA LEU A 74 18.29 -8.12 -31.93
C LEU A 74 17.86 -9.55 -31.61
N HIS A 75 18.17 -10.13 -30.45
CA HIS A 75 17.64 -11.42 -29.99
C HIS A 75 17.43 -11.41 -28.47
N MET A 76 16.20 -11.76 -28.06
CA MET A 76 15.69 -12.07 -26.71
C MET A 76 16.66 -11.85 -25.53
N ASN A 77 16.53 -10.70 -24.90
CA ASN A 77 17.03 -10.46 -23.54
C ASN A 77 15.86 -10.43 -22.53
N SER A 78 14.74 -11.14 -22.74
CA SER A 78 13.67 -11.20 -21.74
C SER A 78 14.14 -11.92 -20.47
N PHE A 79 13.68 -11.47 -19.31
CA PHE A 79 13.90 -12.16 -18.03
C PHE A 79 12.57 -12.73 -17.55
N GLU A 80 12.55 -14.05 -17.39
CA GLU A 80 11.30 -14.80 -17.25
C GLU A 80 11.02 -15.15 -15.79
N VAL A 81 9.76 -15.11 -15.36
CA VAL A 81 9.30 -15.77 -14.13
C VAL A 81 8.47 -17.00 -14.52
N GLU A 82 8.65 -18.08 -13.79
CA GLU A 82 7.98 -19.37 -13.99
C GLU A 82 6.95 -19.59 -12.87
N ASP A 83 6.21 -20.70 -12.90
CA ASP A 83 5.25 -21.10 -11.86
C ASP A 83 4.03 -20.17 -11.72
N ILE A 84 3.56 -19.60 -12.84
CA ILE A 84 2.31 -18.84 -12.88
C ILE A 84 1.13 -19.84 -12.71
N PRO A 85 0.22 -19.63 -11.74
CA PRO A 85 -0.96 -20.47 -11.50
C PRO A 85 -2.01 -20.29 -12.60
N ASP A 86 -3.09 -21.07 -12.52
CA ASP A 86 -4.25 -20.88 -13.39
C ASP A 86 -4.82 -19.46 -13.19
N LEU A 87 -5.17 -18.81 -14.31
CA LEU A 87 -5.78 -17.48 -14.32
C LEU A 87 -7.16 -17.56 -14.97
N SER A 88 -8.21 -17.53 -14.15
CA SER A 88 -9.60 -17.32 -14.60
C SER A 88 -9.97 -15.84 -14.70
N GLU A 89 -9.25 -15.00 -13.96
CA GLU A 89 -9.34 -13.54 -13.95
C GLU A 89 -7.95 -13.00 -13.57
N MET A 90 -7.64 -11.76 -13.94
CA MET A 90 -6.37 -11.16 -13.58
C MET A 90 -6.39 -9.64 -13.53
N THR A 91 -5.47 -9.08 -12.76
CA THR A 91 -5.07 -7.67 -12.88
C THR A 91 -3.57 -7.62 -13.08
N MET A 92 -3.11 -6.82 -14.03
CA MET A 92 -1.68 -6.51 -14.16
C MET A 92 -1.50 -5.01 -14.06
N CYS A 93 -0.54 -4.57 -13.26
CA CYS A 93 -0.19 -3.16 -13.11
C CYS A 93 1.31 -2.96 -13.32
N MET A 94 1.69 -1.81 -13.88
CA MET A 94 3.09 -1.43 -14.08
C MET A 94 3.23 0.08 -14.22
N TRP A 95 4.41 0.60 -13.87
CA TRP A 95 4.81 1.97 -14.16
C TRP A 95 5.61 2.01 -15.45
N LEU A 96 5.26 2.93 -16.35
CA LEU A 96 5.91 3.13 -17.63
C LEU A 96 6.30 4.59 -17.82
N ASN A 97 7.49 4.83 -18.35
CA ASN A 97 7.84 6.09 -19.00
C ASN A 97 8.18 5.79 -20.47
N ILE A 98 7.38 6.35 -21.37
CA ILE A 98 7.54 6.18 -22.82
C ILE A 98 7.93 7.53 -23.41
N ARG A 99 9.09 7.60 -24.07
CA ARG A 99 9.60 8.87 -24.60
C ARG A 99 8.77 9.31 -25.81
N THR A 100 8.70 10.62 -26.02
CA THR A 100 7.98 11.26 -27.16
C THR A 100 8.48 10.82 -28.53
N GLU A 101 9.75 10.43 -28.63
CA GLU A 101 10.40 9.94 -29.86
C GLU A 101 10.08 8.47 -30.17
N TRP A 102 9.25 7.81 -29.37
CA TRP A 102 8.85 6.43 -29.62
C TRP A 102 8.15 6.29 -30.96
N ASN A 103 8.69 5.41 -31.81
CA ASN A 103 8.17 5.12 -33.13
C ASN A 103 8.41 3.65 -33.45
N SER A 104 7.39 2.96 -33.95
CA SER A 104 7.49 1.57 -34.39
C SER A 104 7.52 1.51 -35.92
N ASN A 105 8.22 0.52 -36.48
CA ASN A 105 8.08 0.23 -37.90
C ASN A 105 6.67 -0.33 -38.14
N ALA A 106 6.01 0.10 -39.22
CA ALA A 106 4.72 -0.44 -39.61
C ALA A 106 4.77 -1.98 -39.63
N ASN A 107 3.82 -2.62 -38.94
CA ASN A 107 3.63 -4.07 -38.77
C ASN A 107 4.45 -4.79 -37.66
N GLN A 108 5.08 -4.09 -36.72
CA GLN A 108 5.70 -4.74 -35.55
C GLN A 108 5.06 -4.30 -34.23
N ARG A 109 4.74 -5.27 -33.36
CA ARG A 109 4.25 -5.03 -32.00
C ARG A 109 5.40 -5.06 -31.01
N MET A 110 5.34 -4.17 -30.02
CA MET A 110 6.16 -4.24 -28.81
C MET A 110 5.40 -5.05 -27.77
N TYR A 111 6.06 -6.03 -27.15
CA TYR A 111 5.55 -6.68 -25.95
C TYR A 111 6.18 -6.04 -24.72
N LEU A 112 5.35 -5.38 -23.91
CA LEU A 112 5.73 -4.93 -22.58
C LEU A 112 5.77 -6.14 -21.63
N VAL A 113 4.74 -6.98 -21.73
CA VAL A 113 4.57 -8.21 -20.97
C VAL A 113 4.03 -9.29 -21.89
N ALA A 114 4.56 -10.50 -21.82
CA ALA A 114 4.02 -11.63 -22.55
C ALA A 114 4.15 -12.94 -21.78
N TYR A 115 3.15 -13.80 -21.89
CA TYR A 115 3.08 -15.11 -21.23
C TYR A 115 3.10 -16.24 -22.26
N ASP A 116 4.01 -17.18 -22.07
CA ASP A 116 4.15 -18.43 -22.82
C ASP A 116 4.31 -18.24 -24.34
N VAL A 117 5.18 -17.31 -24.75
CA VAL A 117 5.48 -17.01 -26.17
C VAL A 117 6.51 -18.00 -26.73
N GLY A 118 6.32 -18.45 -27.97
CA GLY A 118 7.25 -19.34 -28.68
C GLY A 118 8.50 -18.63 -29.22
N VAL A 119 9.43 -19.41 -29.77
CA VAL A 119 10.78 -18.98 -30.26
C VAL A 119 10.77 -18.00 -31.44
N SER A 120 9.60 -17.65 -31.97
CA SER A 120 9.39 -16.77 -33.13
C SER A 120 8.39 -15.65 -32.84
N ASP A 121 8.24 -15.24 -31.57
CA ASP A 121 7.21 -14.29 -31.11
C ASP A 121 5.78 -14.72 -31.44
N GLN A 122 5.57 -16.02 -31.66
CA GLN A 122 4.25 -16.58 -31.90
C GLN A 122 3.59 -16.94 -30.58
N LEU A 123 2.40 -16.38 -30.36
CA LEU A 123 1.54 -16.69 -29.23
C LEU A 123 1.05 -18.15 -29.35
N LYS A 124 1.19 -18.90 -28.26
CA LYS A 124 0.60 -20.23 -28.13
C LYS A 124 -0.89 -20.10 -27.76
N ALA A 125 -1.61 -21.22 -27.83
CA ALA A 125 -3.06 -21.26 -27.56
C ALA A 125 -3.46 -20.72 -26.18
N ASN A 126 -2.53 -20.74 -25.22
CA ASN A 126 -2.74 -20.33 -23.84
C ASN A 126 -1.90 -19.10 -23.43
N SER A 127 -1.47 -18.28 -24.39
CA SER A 127 -0.67 -17.08 -24.15
C SER A 127 -1.53 -15.85 -23.87
N PHE A 128 -0.98 -14.87 -23.15
CA PHE A 128 -1.51 -13.49 -23.12
C PHE A 128 -0.38 -12.49 -23.28
N PHE A 129 -0.68 -11.27 -23.67
CA PHE A 129 0.29 -10.20 -23.77
C PHE A 129 -0.33 -8.81 -23.59
N ALA A 130 0.49 -7.88 -23.12
CA ALA A 130 0.23 -6.44 -23.13
C ALA A 130 1.38 -5.74 -23.86
N GLY A 131 1.06 -4.79 -24.73
CA GLY A 131 2.02 -4.22 -25.67
C GLY A 131 1.60 -2.92 -26.32
N LEU A 132 2.45 -2.39 -27.19
CA LEU A 132 2.18 -1.20 -28.02
C LEU A 132 2.23 -1.56 -29.50
N ASP A 133 1.35 -0.97 -30.32
CA ASP A 133 1.31 -1.19 -31.78
C ASP A 133 1.81 0.00 -32.62
N GLY A 134 1.78 -0.19 -33.94
CA GLY A 134 2.10 0.82 -34.97
C GLY A 134 1.42 2.18 -34.77
N ASP A 135 0.19 2.13 -34.29
CA ASP A 135 -0.73 3.26 -34.20
C ASP A 135 -0.73 3.88 -32.80
N LYS A 136 0.26 3.52 -31.96
CA LYS A 136 0.42 4.02 -30.57
C LYS A 136 -0.73 3.62 -29.65
N ASN A 137 -1.40 2.50 -29.93
CA ASN A 137 -2.38 1.93 -29.03
C ASN A 137 -1.71 1.01 -28.01
N LEU A 138 -2.24 1.00 -26.78
CA LEU A 138 -2.02 -0.06 -25.82
C LEU A 138 -2.88 -1.26 -26.24
N VAL A 139 -2.20 -2.36 -26.54
CA VAL A 139 -2.82 -3.59 -27.03
C VAL A 139 -2.76 -4.65 -25.97
N PHE A 140 -3.91 -5.21 -25.61
CA PHE A 140 -4.02 -6.41 -24.80
C PHE A 140 -4.56 -7.55 -25.65
N GLY A 141 -3.90 -8.70 -25.62
CA GLY A 141 -4.35 -9.87 -26.37
C GLY A 141 -4.20 -11.14 -25.57
N ILE A 142 -5.12 -12.08 -25.81
CA ILE A 142 -5.19 -13.34 -25.08
C ILE A 142 -5.62 -14.48 -26.02
N GLY A 143 -4.92 -15.62 -25.96
CA GLY A 143 -5.16 -16.80 -26.80
C GLY A 143 -4.54 -16.76 -28.22
N THR A 144 -4.88 -17.75 -29.05
CA THR A 144 -4.34 -17.97 -30.42
C THR A 144 -5.07 -17.24 -31.56
N GLY A 145 -6.19 -16.57 -31.30
CA GLY A 145 -7.16 -16.22 -32.33
C GLY A 145 -7.58 -14.76 -32.36
N ALA A 146 -6.67 -13.85 -32.73
CA ALA A 146 -6.94 -12.53 -33.34
C ALA A 146 -7.81 -11.48 -32.63
N GLN A 147 -8.48 -11.74 -31.50
CA GLN A 147 -9.17 -10.68 -30.77
C GLN A 147 -8.22 -10.00 -29.77
N THR A 148 -7.89 -8.74 -30.05
CA THR A 148 -7.12 -7.87 -29.17
C THR A 148 -7.98 -6.70 -28.73
N CYS A 149 -7.84 -6.26 -27.48
CA CYS A 149 -8.27 -4.94 -27.08
C CYS A 149 -7.24 -3.93 -27.56
N ASN A 150 -7.69 -2.87 -28.21
CA ASN A 150 -6.84 -1.75 -28.57
C ASN A 150 -7.37 -0.51 -27.84
N PHE A 151 -6.55 0.05 -26.97
CA PHE A 151 -6.84 1.26 -26.23
C PHE A 151 -5.96 2.39 -26.77
N GLU A 152 -6.57 3.51 -27.15
CA GLU A 152 -5.82 4.69 -27.56
C GLU A 152 -4.93 5.16 -26.39
N ALA A 153 -3.62 5.26 -26.63
CA ALA A 153 -2.63 5.51 -25.59
C ALA A 153 -1.59 6.56 -26.00
N TYR A 154 -1.93 7.44 -26.96
CA TYR A 154 -1.04 8.50 -27.43
C TYR A 154 -0.57 9.44 -26.31
N ASN A 155 -1.38 9.58 -25.25
CA ASN A 155 -1.08 10.38 -24.06
C ASN A 155 -0.15 9.67 -23.05
N LEU A 156 0.37 8.49 -23.36
CA LEU A 156 1.43 7.83 -22.57
C LEU A 156 2.83 8.19 -23.06
N MET A 157 2.95 8.79 -24.25
CA MET A 157 4.21 9.09 -24.93
C MET A 157 4.63 10.55 -24.70
N ASP A 158 4.61 10.99 -23.45
CA ASP A 158 4.91 12.36 -23.03
C ASP A 158 6.21 12.49 -22.22
N ASP A 159 7.03 11.43 -22.21
CA ASP A 159 8.27 11.33 -21.43
C ASP A 159 8.04 11.45 -19.90
N GLN A 160 6.81 11.24 -19.43
CA GLN A 160 6.45 11.16 -18.00
C GLN A 160 6.20 9.72 -17.55
N TRP A 161 6.29 9.49 -16.24
CA TRP A 161 5.90 8.22 -15.63
C TRP A 161 4.38 8.15 -15.48
N HIS A 162 3.80 7.06 -15.95
CA HIS A 162 2.39 6.73 -15.78
C HIS A 162 2.22 5.36 -15.15
N HIS A 163 1.23 5.25 -14.27
CA HIS A 163 0.79 3.96 -13.75
C HIS A 163 -0.29 3.39 -14.66
N ILE A 164 -0.10 2.15 -15.13
CA ILE A 164 -1.00 1.48 -16.06
C ILE A 164 -1.47 0.18 -15.45
N CYS A 165 -2.79 -0.03 -15.40
CA CYS A 165 -3.37 -1.33 -15.07
C CYS A 165 -4.29 -1.85 -16.16
N LEU A 166 -4.25 -3.16 -16.38
CA LEU A 166 -5.21 -3.91 -17.18
C LEU A 166 -5.90 -4.91 -16.27
N VAL A 167 -7.23 -4.81 -16.18
CA VAL A 167 -8.09 -5.75 -15.46
C VAL A 167 -8.80 -6.60 -16.49
N TRP A 168 -8.71 -7.93 -16.38
CA TRP A 168 -9.37 -8.87 -17.28
C TRP A 168 -10.21 -9.87 -16.50
N ASP A 169 -11.47 -10.00 -16.91
CA ASP A 169 -12.39 -11.03 -16.45
C ASP A 169 -12.52 -12.11 -17.53
N GLY A 170 -12.04 -13.30 -17.21
CA GLY A 170 -12.04 -14.47 -18.09
C GLY A 170 -13.17 -15.45 -17.84
N THR A 171 -14.13 -15.12 -16.99
CA THR A 171 -15.32 -15.95 -16.78
C THR A 171 -16.09 -16.13 -18.09
N GLN A 172 -16.80 -17.25 -18.23
CA GLN A 172 -17.41 -17.69 -19.51
C GLN A 172 -18.47 -16.72 -20.07
N ASP A 173 -18.83 -15.65 -19.35
CA ASP A 173 -19.94 -14.77 -19.68
C ASP A 173 -19.56 -13.31 -19.94
N SER A 174 -18.29 -12.90 -19.73
CA SER A 174 -17.95 -11.46 -19.70
C SER A 174 -16.79 -11.06 -20.64
N GLY A 175 -15.66 -11.77 -20.62
CA GLY A 175 -14.51 -11.57 -21.52
C GLY A 175 -13.97 -10.13 -21.60
N TYR A 176 -14.29 -9.30 -20.61
CA TYR A 176 -14.02 -7.87 -20.66
C TYR A 176 -12.64 -7.53 -20.12
N THR A 177 -12.09 -6.45 -20.64
CA THR A 177 -10.83 -5.86 -20.20
C THR A 177 -11.03 -4.37 -19.96
N SER A 178 -10.65 -3.92 -18.77
CA SER A 178 -10.61 -2.50 -18.40
C SER A 178 -9.17 -2.00 -18.35
N TYR A 179 -8.93 -0.85 -18.97
CA TYR A 179 -7.66 -0.15 -18.96
C TYR A 179 -7.73 1.05 -18.03
N TYR A 180 -6.78 1.12 -17.09
CA TYR A 180 -6.61 2.22 -16.16
C TYR A 180 -5.30 2.95 -16.41
N LYS A 181 -5.35 4.28 -16.33
CA LYS A 181 -4.20 5.17 -16.33
C LYS A 181 -4.21 6.01 -15.04
N ASP A 182 -3.08 6.04 -14.34
CA ASP A 182 -2.86 6.82 -13.12
C ASP A 182 -3.96 6.62 -12.07
N GLY A 183 -4.46 5.38 -11.98
CA GLY A 183 -5.49 4.99 -11.02
C GLY A 183 -6.93 5.36 -11.43
N ILE A 184 -7.17 5.62 -12.72
CA ILE A 184 -8.49 5.99 -13.27
C ILE A 184 -8.81 5.09 -14.47
N GLU A 185 -10.02 4.54 -14.52
CA GLU A 185 -10.47 3.77 -15.68
C GLU A 185 -10.59 4.70 -16.89
N VAL A 186 -9.84 4.40 -17.95
CA VAL A 186 -9.88 5.14 -19.21
C VAL A 186 -10.95 4.56 -20.12
N LYS A 187 -11.01 3.23 -20.21
CA LYS A 187 -11.89 2.52 -21.14
C LYS A 187 -12.04 1.05 -20.76
N TYR A 188 -13.21 0.48 -21.04
CA TYR A 188 -13.45 -0.96 -21.02
C TYR A 188 -13.85 -1.48 -22.40
N GLN A 189 -13.50 -2.72 -22.71
CA GLN A 189 -13.87 -3.40 -23.96
C GLN A 189 -13.95 -4.91 -23.76
N ILE A 190 -14.87 -5.57 -24.47
CA ILE A 190 -14.94 -7.04 -24.54
C ILE A 190 -14.00 -7.52 -25.63
N CYS A 191 -13.11 -8.46 -25.30
CA CYS A 191 -12.07 -8.91 -26.23
C CYS A 191 -12.01 -10.42 -26.35
N SER A 192 -11.94 -11.18 -25.25
CA SER A 192 -11.84 -12.65 -25.32
C SER A 192 -12.15 -13.33 -24.00
N GLU A 193 -12.74 -14.52 -24.10
CA GLU A 193 -13.26 -15.33 -22.99
C GLU A 193 -12.38 -16.57 -22.71
N GLY A 194 -12.52 -17.13 -21.50
CA GLY A 194 -12.01 -18.45 -21.13
C GLY A 194 -10.73 -18.45 -20.26
N PRO A 195 -10.58 -19.45 -19.36
CA PRO A 195 -9.51 -19.52 -18.38
C PRO A 195 -8.15 -19.88 -19.00
N ARG A 196 -7.07 -19.61 -18.25
CA ARG A 196 -5.69 -19.95 -18.61
C ARG A 196 -5.11 -20.97 -17.65
N THR A 197 -4.44 -21.98 -18.21
CA THR A 197 -3.80 -23.04 -17.42
C THR A 197 -2.37 -22.66 -17.01
N ALA A 198 -1.95 -23.16 -15.86
CA ALA A 198 -0.67 -22.92 -15.20
C ALA A 198 0.53 -23.49 -15.98
N GLY A 199 1.73 -23.05 -15.60
CA GLY A 199 3.00 -23.65 -16.02
C GLY A 199 3.70 -23.01 -17.22
N GLY A 200 3.17 -21.90 -17.75
CA GLY A 200 3.85 -21.06 -18.74
C GLY A 200 4.88 -20.12 -18.13
N LYS A 201 5.57 -19.36 -19.00
CA LYS A 201 6.61 -18.41 -18.61
C LYS A 201 6.18 -16.98 -18.84
N LEU A 202 6.26 -16.13 -17.82
CA LEU A 202 5.98 -14.70 -17.94
C LEU A 202 7.26 -13.93 -18.23
N GLN A 203 7.25 -13.17 -19.32
CA GLN A 203 8.38 -12.39 -19.82
C GLN A 203 8.06 -10.89 -19.76
N LEU A 204 9.04 -10.09 -19.35
CA LEU A 204 9.00 -8.63 -19.44
C LEU A 204 9.92 -8.15 -20.55
N GLY A 205 9.37 -7.35 -21.46
CA GLY A 205 10.03 -6.89 -22.68
C GLY A 205 10.16 -7.97 -23.75
N GLY A 206 9.90 -7.62 -25.02
CA GLY A 206 10.01 -8.51 -26.18
C GLY A 206 9.38 -7.91 -27.45
N GLY A 207 9.49 -8.56 -28.60
CA GLY A 207 8.97 -8.06 -29.88
C GLY A 207 9.86 -7.00 -30.54
N GLY A 208 9.34 -6.25 -31.52
CA GLY A 208 10.09 -5.22 -32.27
C GLY A 208 10.69 -4.11 -31.40
N ARG A 209 11.42 -3.14 -32.00
CA ARG A 209 12.22 -2.09 -31.32
C ARG A 209 11.62 -1.62 -29.98
N THR A 210 12.27 -2.01 -28.88
CA THR A 210 11.92 -1.67 -27.49
C THR A 210 12.62 -0.42 -26.96
N GLU A 211 13.30 0.33 -27.83
CA GLU A 211 13.97 1.56 -27.44
C GLU A 211 12.97 2.57 -26.89
N ASN A 212 13.41 3.35 -25.90
CA ASN A 212 12.65 4.46 -25.32
C ASN A 212 11.45 4.10 -24.43
N VAL A 213 11.45 2.89 -23.83
CA VAL A 213 10.53 2.54 -22.75
C VAL A 213 11.31 2.18 -21.48
N ASP A 214 11.00 2.89 -20.40
CA ASP A 214 11.49 2.63 -19.05
C ASP A 214 10.33 2.03 -18.22
N MET A 215 10.57 0.96 -17.46
CA MET A 215 9.54 0.24 -16.69
C MET A 215 9.97 0.01 -15.24
N THR A 216 9.02 0.12 -14.31
CA THR A 216 9.18 -0.33 -12.92
C THR A 216 7.88 -0.85 -12.33
N GLY A 217 7.96 -1.50 -11.16
CA GLY A 217 6.80 -1.85 -10.36
C GLY A 217 5.76 -2.73 -11.08
N PHE A 218 6.19 -3.71 -11.89
CA PHE A 218 5.25 -4.67 -12.47
C PHE A 218 4.74 -5.66 -11.40
N TYR A 219 3.42 -5.83 -11.36
CA TYR A 219 2.71 -6.75 -10.49
C TYR A 219 1.58 -7.47 -11.25
N LEU A 220 1.35 -8.74 -10.93
CA LEU A 220 0.27 -9.56 -11.48
C LEU A 220 -0.52 -10.20 -10.34
N TRP A 221 -1.84 -10.04 -10.36
CA TRP A 221 -2.80 -10.69 -9.47
C TRP A 221 -3.65 -11.68 -10.26
N ASN A 222 -4.03 -12.80 -9.62
CA ASN A 222 -4.99 -13.79 -10.15
C ASN A 222 -6.45 -13.44 -9.78
N ARG A 223 -6.73 -12.16 -9.59
CA ARG A 223 -8.06 -11.62 -9.30
C ARG A 223 -8.23 -10.25 -9.92
N MET A 224 -9.47 -9.80 -10.00
CA MET A 224 -9.76 -8.40 -10.29
C MET A 224 -9.48 -7.51 -9.05
N LEU A 225 -8.71 -6.44 -9.25
CA LEU A 225 -8.62 -5.35 -8.30
C LEU A 225 -9.80 -4.40 -8.50
N THR A 226 -10.27 -3.81 -7.41
CA THR A 226 -11.27 -2.73 -7.45
C THR A 226 -10.66 -1.41 -7.90
N GLU A 227 -11.49 -0.46 -8.32
CA GLU A 227 -11.02 0.89 -8.70
C GLU A 227 -10.24 1.59 -7.58
N ILE A 228 -10.65 1.37 -6.32
CA ILE A 228 -9.98 1.95 -5.14
C ILE A 228 -8.60 1.33 -4.97
N GLU A 229 -8.49 0.00 -5.07
CA GLU A 229 -7.20 -0.69 -4.99
C GLU A 229 -6.26 -0.21 -6.11
N ILE A 230 -6.74 -0.10 -7.35
CA ILE A 230 -5.95 0.40 -8.49
C ILE A 230 -5.53 1.87 -8.30
N ALA A 231 -6.38 2.70 -7.71
CA ALA A 231 -6.05 4.09 -7.40
C ALA A 231 -4.97 4.19 -6.32
N GLU A 232 -5.01 3.33 -5.31
CA GLU A 232 -3.99 3.26 -4.26
C GLU A 232 -2.65 2.72 -4.79
N GLU A 233 -2.67 1.75 -5.71
CA GLU A 233 -1.49 1.28 -6.45
C GLU A 233 -0.81 2.40 -7.23
N ALA A 234 -1.60 3.25 -7.89
CA ALA A 234 -1.09 4.40 -8.66
C ALA A 234 -0.40 5.47 -7.79
N ASN A 235 -0.52 5.39 -6.46
CA ASN A 235 0.10 6.33 -5.53
C ASN A 235 1.46 5.85 -5.00
N LYS A 236 1.98 4.71 -5.48
CA LYS A 236 3.25 4.14 -5.00
C LYS A 236 4.07 3.62 -6.16
N CYS A 237 5.36 3.97 -6.17
CA CYS A 237 6.33 3.39 -7.12
C CYS A 237 6.91 2.05 -6.64
N ASP A 238 6.67 1.67 -5.37
CA ASP A 238 7.37 0.58 -4.70
C ASP A 238 6.48 -0.33 -3.84
N GLY A 239 5.36 -0.81 -4.37
CA GLY A 239 4.66 -1.89 -3.69
C GLY A 239 3.29 -2.18 -4.24
N GLY A 240 3.09 -3.43 -4.67
CA GLY A 240 1.78 -3.97 -4.94
C GLY A 240 1.05 -4.31 -3.64
N MET A 241 -0.13 -3.76 -3.45
CA MET A 241 -1.04 -4.14 -2.37
C MET A 241 -1.57 -5.55 -2.61
N GLY A 242 -1.67 -6.31 -1.52
CA GLY A 242 -2.40 -7.58 -1.48
C GLY A 242 -1.82 -8.70 -2.35
N GLY A 243 -0.83 -9.43 -1.81
CA GLY A 243 -0.44 -10.78 -2.27
C GLY A 243 -0.48 -11.05 -3.78
N PRO A 244 0.13 -10.20 -4.63
CA PRO A 244 0.23 -10.48 -6.05
C PRO A 244 0.94 -11.80 -6.28
N VAL A 245 0.51 -12.53 -7.31
CA VAL A 245 1.08 -13.81 -7.75
C VAL A 245 2.46 -13.61 -8.37
N VAL A 246 2.72 -12.45 -8.99
CA VAL A 246 4.05 -12.05 -9.44
C VAL A 246 4.37 -10.65 -8.92
N ARG A 247 5.54 -10.50 -8.29
CA ARG A 247 6.04 -9.22 -7.75
C ARG A 247 7.20 -8.68 -8.56
N TRP A 248 7.36 -7.35 -8.59
CA TRP A 248 8.51 -6.71 -9.19
C TRP A 248 9.85 -7.25 -8.69
N ARG A 249 9.91 -7.63 -7.40
CA ARG A 249 11.11 -8.20 -6.78
C ARG A 249 11.47 -9.60 -7.28
N ASP A 250 10.52 -10.39 -7.79
CA ASP A 250 10.78 -11.76 -8.26
C ASP A 250 11.72 -11.75 -9.49
N PHE A 251 11.71 -10.65 -10.22
CA PHE A 251 12.60 -10.40 -11.34
C PHE A 251 14.01 -9.93 -10.95
N TYR A 252 14.24 -9.46 -9.72
CA TYR A 252 15.51 -8.83 -9.32
C TYR A 252 16.73 -9.75 -9.48
N LYS A 253 16.62 -11.02 -9.07
CA LYS A 253 17.73 -11.98 -9.20
C LYS A 253 17.98 -12.39 -10.64
N ARG A 254 16.95 -12.32 -11.49
CA ARG A 254 17.00 -12.72 -12.90
C ARG A 254 17.56 -11.59 -13.75
N SER A 255 17.20 -10.33 -13.43
CA SER A 255 17.76 -9.14 -14.06
C SER A 255 19.28 -9.01 -13.90
N LEU A 256 19.85 -9.56 -12.81
CA LEU A 256 21.30 -9.66 -12.60
C LEU A 256 22.04 -10.47 -13.69
N ARG A 257 21.36 -11.40 -14.38
CA ARG A 257 21.97 -12.31 -15.35
C ARG A 257 21.79 -11.86 -16.81
N SER A 258 20.91 -10.89 -17.03
CA SER A 258 20.54 -10.33 -18.33
C SER A 258 21.19 -8.94 -18.54
N GLN A 259 21.39 -8.52 -19.78
CA GLN A 259 22.10 -7.28 -20.14
C GLN A 259 21.30 -5.97 -19.90
N PHE A 260 20.46 -5.90 -18.87
CA PHE A 260 19.68 -4.68 -18.60
C PHE A 260 20.48 -3.61 -17.87
N ILE A 261 20.26 -2.36 -18.26
CA ILE A 261 20.70 -1.20 -17.48
C ILE A 261 19.76 -1.05 -16.30
N ARG A 262 20.31 -1.22 -15.10
CA ARG A 262 19.61 -0.93 -13.84
C ARG A 262 19.96 0.48 -13.41
N ALA A 263 18.95 1.32 -13.31
CA ALA A 263 19.04 2.59 -12.61
C ALA A 263 18.28 2.48 -11.28
N VAL A 264 18.65 3.32 -10.31
CA VAL A 264 17.76 3.59 -9.18
C VAL A 264 16.45 4.10 -9.75
N SER A 265 15.32 3.56 -9.27
CA SER A 265 14.02 3.91 -9.82
C SER A 265 13.81 5.43 -9.86
N GLN A 266 13.59 5.96 -11.05
CA GLN A 266 13.23 7.35 -11.31
C GLN A 266 11.71 7.53 -11.38
N CYS A 267 10.93 6.45 -11.19
CA CYS A 267 9.49 6.54 -11.04
C CYS A 267 9.14 7.65 -10.07
N GLN A 268 8.30 8.57 -10.57
CA GLN A 268 7.72 9.63 -9.77
C GLN A 268 6.26 9.26 -9.63
N VAL A 269 5.86 8.90 -8.41
CA VAL A 269 4.47 9.11 -8.01
C VAL A 269 4.19 10.59 -8.30
N PRO A 270 3.04 10.95 -8.92
CA PRO A 270 2.72 12.34 -9.20
C PRO A 270 3.14 13.23 -8.03
N LYS A 271 3.99 14.22 -8.33
CA LYS A 271 4.70 15.04 -7.34
C LYS A 271 3.75 15.51 -6.24
N ALA A 272 4.30 15.68 -5.04
CA ALA A 272 3.65 16.34 -3.91
C ALA A 272 2.72 17.46 -4.40
N SER A 273 1.51 17.50 -3.81
CA SER A 273 0.48 18.52 -4.05
C SER A 273 1.09 19.88 -4.38
N PHE A 274 0.52 20.66 -5.30
CA PHE A 274 1.06 21.97 -5.70
C PHE A 274 0.01 23.05 -5.51
N ASP A 275 0.42 24.26 -5.13
CA ASP A 275 -0.48 25.41 -5.12
C ASP A 275 -0.40 26.14 -6.45
N VAL A 276 -1.55 26.58 -6.93
CA VAL A 276 -1.65 27.55 -8.02
C VAL A 276 -1.93 28.91 -7.40
N THR A 277 -1.08 29.90 -7.68
CA THR A 277 -1.30 31.30 -7.32
C THR A 277 -1.98 32.02 -8.48
N ILE A 278 -3.24 32.44 -8.29
CA ILE A 278 -3.99 33.24 -9.24
C ILE A 278 -3.79 34.73 -8.92
N LYS A 279 -3.19 35.45 -9.86
CA LYS A 279 -3.04 36.91 -9.87
C LYS A 279 -3.92 37.50 -10.98
N GLU A 280 -4.25 38.79 -10.92
CA GLU A 280 -5.09 39.55 -11.87
C GLU A 280 -5.13 39.02 -13.32
N SER A 281 -6.34 38.95 -13.90
CA SER A 281 -6.73 38.91 -15.33
C SER A 281 -5.99 38.01 -16.34
N GLN A 282 -4.96 37.23 -15.97
CA GLN A 282 -4.08 36.56 -16.93
C GLN A 282 -3.96 35.04 -16.79
N VAL A 283 -4.56 34.44 -15.75
CA VAL A 283 -4.46 32.99 -15.52
C VAL A 283 -5.84 32.35 -15.43
N ASP A 284 -6.32 31.89 -16.57
CA ASP A 284 -7.41 30.92 -16.66
C ASP A 284 -6.84 29.52 -16.86
N ILE A 285 -6.95 28.68 -15.84
CA ILE A 285 -6.62 27.26 -16.01
C ILE A 285 -7.90 26.57 -16.45
N GLN A 286 -7.91 26.10 -17.70
CA GLN A 286 -9.05 25.43 -18.30
C GLN A 286 -8.74 23.95 -18.49
N VAL A 287 -9.59 23.09 -17.96
CA VAL A 287 -9.53 21.65 -18.16
C VAL A 287 -10.89 21.17 -18.68
N GLU A 288 -10.88 20.46 -19.80
CA GLU A 288 -12.09 19.95 -20.45
C GLU A 288 -12.75 18.85 -19.61
N GLN A 289 -14.09 18.85 -19.57
CA GLN A 289 -14.89 17.76 -19.04
C GLN A 289 -15.41 16.88 -20.20
N VAL A 290 -15.48 15.56 -19.96
CA VAL A 290 -15.81 14.54 -20.97
C VAL A 290 -17.13 13.81 -20.63
N THR A 291 -17.86 14.22 -19.58
CA THR A 291 -19.12 13.54 -19.17
C THR A 291 -20.07 14.48 -18.43
N ALA A 292 -21.37 14.39 -18.73
CA ALA A 292 -22.40 15.15 -18.03
C ALA A 292 -22.58 14.67 -16.58
N LEU A 293 -22.75 15.59 -15.63
CA LEU A 293 -22.94 15.25 -14.21
C LEU A 293 -24.34 15.62 -13.74
N GLN A 294 -25.13 14.61 -13.38
CA GLN A 294 -26.43 14.84 -12.73
C GLN A 294 -26.27 15.18 -11.25
N THR A 295 -25.29 14.58 -10.58
CA THR A 295 -24.99 14.78 -9.16
C THR A 295 -23.49 14.93 -9.04
N PHE A 296 -23.02 15.85 -8.18
CA PHE A 296 -21.59 16.08 -8.02
C PHE A 296 -21.24 16.69 -6.67
N THR A 297 -19.97 16.53 -6.28
CA THR A 297 -19.32 17.31 -5.24
C THR A 297 -18.04 17.91 -5.82
N LEU A 298 -17.76 19.17 -5.54
CA LEU A 298 -16.52 19.86 -5.89
C LEU A 298 -15.88 20.38 -4.62
N CYS A 299 -14.65 20.01 -4.35
CA CYS A 299 -13.88 20.48 -3.20
C CYS A 299 -12.55 21.06 -3.65
N PHE A 300 -12.09 22.11 -2.97
CA PHE A 300 -10.77 22.70 -3.17
C PHE A 300 -10.33 23.44 -1.92
N TRP A 301 -9.03 23.61 -1.77
CA TRP A 301 -8.45 24.42 -0.70
C TRP A 301 -8.14 25.81 -1.22
N LEU A 302 -8.45 26.82 -0.41
CA LEU A 302 -8.30 28.24 -0.73
C LEU A 302 -7.51 28.94 0.38
N THR A 303 -6.56 29.79 -0.01
CA THR A 303 -6.04 30.84 0.87
C THR A 303 -5.97 32.17 0.14
N MET A 304 -6.31 33.25 0.83
CA MET A 304 -6.24 34.61 0.32
C MET A 304 -4.97 35.26 0.89
N LYS A 305 -4.09 35.79 0.03
CA LYS A 305 -2.81 36.38 0.48
C LYS A 305 -2.81 37.89 0.22
N GLY A 306 -2.81 38.68 1.29
CA GLY A 306 -2.66 40.14 1.24
C GLY A 306 -3.60 40.87 2.21
N SER A 307 -3.46 42.19 2.32
CA SER A 307 -4.49 43.03 2.94
C SER A 307 -5.75 42.86 2.11
N TYR A 308 -6.85 42.43 2.72
CA TYR A 308 -8.15 42.30 2.05
C TYR A 308 -8.51 43.68 1.45
N HIS A 309 -8.25 43.85 0.15
CA HIS A 309 -8.64 45.08 -0.55
C HIS A 309 -10.11 44.91 -0.92
N ALA A 310 -10.91 45.97 -0.72
CA ALA A 310 -12.31 45.97 -1.05
C ALA A 310 -12.53 45.35 -2.44
N ILE A 311 -13.22 44.21 -2.51
CA ILE A 311 -13.63 43.60 -3.77
C ILE A 311 -14.96 44.28 -4.14
N PRO A 312 -14.98 45.24 -5.08
CA PRO A 312 -16.21 45.97 -5.39
C PRO A 312 -17.23 45.12 -6.17
N SER A 313 -16.90 43.87 -6.50
CA SER A 313 -17.72 42.96 -7.30
C SER A 313 -17.41 41.49 -6.97
N TRP A 314 -18.20 40.54 -7.46
CA TRP A 314 -17.92 39.11 -7.27
C TRP A 314 -16.71 38.68 -8.12
N GLN A 315 -15.71 38.08 -7.48
CA GLN A 315 -14.58 37.43 -8.16
C GLN A 315 -14.83 35.93 -8.26
N TYR A 316 -14.71 35.37 -9.46
CA TYR A 316 -14.83 33.92 -9.64
C TYR A 316 -13.57 33.21 -9.18
N LEU A 317 -13.76 32.19 -8.34
CA LEU A 317 -12.70 31.26 -7.95
C LEU A 317 -12.68 30.10 -8.94
N ILE A 318 -13.82 29.44 -9.10
CA ILE A 318 -14.01 28.29 -9.98
C ILE A 318 -15.32 28.46 -10.74
N SER A 319 -15.31 28.13 -12.02
CA SER A 319 -16.49 28.11 -12.89
C SER A 319 -16.55 26.83 -13.70
N PHE A 320 -17.76 26.35 -13.93
CA PHE A 320 -18.04 25.43 -15.01
C PHE A 320 -18.77 26.16 -16.13
N LEU A 321 -18.17 26.20 -17.31
CA LEU A 321 -18.69 26.91 -18.48
C LEU A 321 -19.23 25.91 -19.49
N SER A 322 -20.44 26.15 -19.99
CA SER A 322 -20.85 25.62 -21.28
C SER A 322 -20.67 26.66 -22.38
N SER A 323 -21.03 26.33 -23.62
CA SER A 323 -20.75 27.13 -24.82
C SER A 323 -21.17 28.60 -24.75
N THR A 324 -22.08 28.98 -23.84
CA THR A 324 -22.57 30.36 -23.70
C THR A 324 -22.84 30.85 -22.27
N SER A 325 -22.63 30.04 -21.20
CA SER A 325 -22.97 30.45 -19.83
C SER A 325 -22.19 29.72 -18.73
N HIS A 326 -22.08 30.34 -17.55
CA HIS A 326 -21.64 29.66 -16.31
C HIS A 326 -22.79 28.80 -15.77
N GLU A 327 -22.67 27.47 -15.86
CA GLU A 327 -23.67 26.54 -15.31
C GLU A 327 -23.47 26.34 -13.80
N PHE A 328 -22.20 26.35 -13.38
CA PHE A 328 -21.79 26.32 -11.97
C PHE A 328 -20.73 27.38 -11.72
N SER A 329 -20.76 28.02 -10.55
CA SER A 329 -19.65 28.87 -10.12
C SER A 329 -19.53 28.99 -8.61
N VAL A 330 -18.29 29.13 -8.14
CA VAL A 330 -17.96 29.56 -6.78
C VAL A 330 -17.25 30.90 -6.87
N LYS A 331 -17.79 31.89 -6.17
CA LYS A 331 -17.31 33.27 -6.18
C LYS A 331 -17.06 33.77 -4.77
N VAL A 332 -16.19 34.76 -4.64
CA VAL A 332 -15.91 35.47 -3.40
C VAL A 332 -16.13 36.98 -3.59
N MET A 333 -16.61 37.64 -2.54
CA MET A 333 -16.74 39.09 -2.44
C MET A 333 -16.30 39.52 -1.05
N GLY A 334 -15.88 40.78 -0.88
CA GLY A 334 -15.88 41.40 0.45
C GLY A 334 -14.95 42.58 0.58
N ASP A 335 -15.23 43.41 1.58
CA ASP A 335 -14.39 44.50 2.07
C ASP A 335 -13.77 44.16 3.44
N SER A 336 -14.62 43.82 4.40
CA SER A 336 -14.41 43.68 5.84
C SER A 336 -15.10 42.41 6.39
N SER A 337 -16.14 41.94 5.70
CA SER A 337 -16.78 40.64 5.88
C SER A 337 -16.82 39.90 4.54
N PRO A 338 -15.90 38.94 4.30
CA PRO A 338 -15.95 38.10 3.10
C PRO A 338 -17.26 37.30 3.03
N SER A 339 -17.76 37.15 1.81
CA SER A 339 -18.87 36.24 1.50
C SER A 339 -18.50 35.30 0.37
N LEU A 340 -18.93 34.05 0.47
CA LEU A 340 -18.86 33.06 -0.59
C LEU A 340 -20.22 32.89 -1.25
N LEU A 341 -20.21 32.83 -2.57
CA LEU A 341 -21.38 32.53 -3.39
C LEU A 341 -21.14 31.26 -4.18
N ALA A 342 -21.95 30.24 -3.95
CA ALA A 342 -22.04 29.07 -4.82
C ALA A 342 -23.32 29.19 -5.66
N SER A 343 -23.18 29.07 -6.98
CA SER A 343 -24.31 29.09 -7.91
C SER A 343 -24.36 27.86 -8.78
N PHE A 344 -25.56 27.32 -8.99
CA PHE A 344 -25.82 26.26 -9.96
C PHE A 344 -27.15 26.53 -10.64
N GLU A 345 -27.18 26.61 -11.98
CA GLU A 345 -28.41 26.84 -12.79
C GLU A 345 -29.30 28.00 -12.30
N GLY A 346 -28.70 29.11 -11.86
CA GLY A 346 -29.42 30.27 -11.33
C GLY A 346 -29.84 30.16 -9.86
N LEU A 347 -29.72 28.98 -9.23
CA LEU A 347 -29.80 28.85 -7.78
C LEU A 347 -28.53 29.45 -7.15
N GLN A 348 -28.69 30.40 -6.23
CA GLN A 348 -27.57 31.02 -5.52
C GLN A 348 -27.64 30.73 -4.01
N LEU A 349 -26.50 30.33 -3.46
CA LEU A 349 -26.20 30.24 -2.03
C LEU A 349 -25.18 31.32 -1.68
N VAL A 350 -25.53 32.22 -0.79
CA VAL A 350 -24.59 33.19 -0.21
C VAL A 350 -24.41 32.85 1.27
N SER A 351 -23.17 32.72 1.69
CA SER A 351 -22.76 32.54 3.09
C SER A 351 -21.72 33.57 3.46
N ASP A 352 -21.78 34.06 4.70
CA ASP A 352 -20.64 34.72 5.32
C ASP A 352 -19.47 33.72 5.37
N ALA A 353 -18.25 34.22 5.22
CA ALA A 353 -17.03 33.42 5.11
C ALA A 353 -15.88 34.06 5.91
N ASP A 354 -16.22 34.62 7.08
CA ASP A 354 -15.32 35.42 7.92
C ASP A 354 -14.01 34.71 8.25
N GLU A 355 -14.03 33.37 8.25
CA GLU A 355 -12.89 32.48 8.43
C GLU A 355 -11.76 32.78 7.42
N LEU A 356 -12.11 33.12 6.17
CA LEU A 356 -11.13 33.40 5.09
C LEU A 356 -10.24 34.62 5.36
N LYS A 357 -10.51 35.43 6.39
CA LYS A 357 -9.71 36.61 6.76
C LYS A 357 -8.39 36.27 7.45
N ASP A 358 -8.22 35.04 7.93
CA ASP A 358 -7.08 34.70 8.78
C ASP A 358 -5.79 34.37 8.00
N ASN A 359 -5.83 34.48 6.66
CA ASN A 359 -4.75 34.11 5.73
C ASN A 359 -4.29 32.65 5.86
N LYS A 360 -5.12 31.76 6.41
CA LYS A 360 -4.89 30.31 6.42
C LYS A 360 -5.57 29.65 5.23
N TRP A 361 -5.38 28.34 5.14
CA TRP A 361 -6.02 27.51 4.15
C TRP A 361 -7.35 27.02 4.70
N HIS A 362 -8.39 27.16 3.87
CA HIS A 362 -9.72 26.67 4.15
C HIS A 362 -10.19 25.75 3.04
N GLN A 363 -10.86 24.67 3.41
CA GLN A 363 -11.48 23.78 2.45
C GLN A 363 -12.86 24.31 2.09
N ILE A 364 -13.11 24.53 0.80
CA ILE A 364 -14.42 24.89 0.27
C ILE A 364 -14.96 23.70 -0.51
N CYS A 365 -16.14 23.21 -0.12
CA CYS A 365 -16.84 22.17 -0.87
C CYS A 365 -18.24 22.62 -1.26
N VAL A 366 -18.68 22.27 -2.47
CA VAL A 366 -20.06 22.45 -2.93
C VAL A 366 -20.58 21.13 -3.48
N SER A 367 -21.76 20.70 -3.03
CA SER A 367 -22.44 19.52 -3.56
C SER A 367 -23.78 19.87 -4.21
N TRP A 368 -24.12 19.16 -5.28
CA TRP A 368 -25.44 19.16 -5.91
C TRP A 368 -25.97 17.73 -5.98
N SER A 369 -27.21 17.55 -5.54
CA SER A 369 -27.91 16.27 -5.53
C SER A 369 -29.16 16.32 -6.39
N HIS A 370 -29.18 15.58 -7.51
CA HIS A 370 -30.35 15.54 -8.39
C HIS A 370 -31.56 14.87 -7.72
N SER A 371 -31.34 13.83 -6.91
CA SER A 371 -32.43 13.14 -6.21
C SER A 371 -33.04 13.99 -5.10
N LYS A 372 -32.22 14.78 -4.40
CA LYS A 372 -32.69 15.65 -3.31
C LYS A 372 -33.08 17.04 -3.79
N GLN A 373 -32.65 17.43 -5.00
CA GLN A 373 -32.85 18.76 -5.57
C GLN A 373 -32.26 19.87 -4.67
N THR A 374 -31.07 19.62 -4.10
CA THR A 374 -30.41 20.49 -3.13
C THR A 374 -28.98 20.81 -3.52
N VAL A 375 -28.59 22.09 -3.38
CA VAL A 375 -27.18 22.52 -3.32
C VAL A 375 -26.79 22.73 -1.86
N VAL A 376 -25.58 22.30 -1.49
CA VAL A 376 -25.00 22.51 -0.15
C VAL A 376 -23.59 23.09 -0.29
N LEU A 377 -23.26 24.08 0.54
CA LEU A 377 -21.95 24.73 0.66
C LEU A 377 -21.35 24.37 2.01
N TYR A 378 -20.08 23.96 2.00
CA TYR A 378 -19.30 23.62 3.17
C TYR A 378 -18.02 24.46 3.25
N ILE A 379 -17.64 24.83 4.46
CA ILE A 379 -16.36 25.44 4.80
C ILE A 379 -15.73 24.59 5.90
N ASP A 380 -14.48 24.15 5.70
CA ASP A 380 -13.71 23.34 6.65
C ASP A 380 -14.48 22.13 7.19
N GLY A 381 -15.17 21.42 6.29
CA GLY A 381 -15.95 20.25 6.67
C GLY A 381 -17.37 20.53 7.18
N VAL A 382 -17.70 21.80 7.47
CA VAL A 382 -18.96 22.20 8.09
C VAL A 382 -19.94 22.71 7.04
N ASN A 383 -21.17 22.19 7.03
CA ASN A 383 -22.25 22.73 6.20
C ASN A 383 -22.63 24.14 6.69
N VAL A 384 -22.28 25.16 5.91
CA VAL A 384 -22.58 26.57 6.23
C VAL A 384 -23.89 27.04 5.58
N LYS A 385 -24.29 26.41 4.47
CA LYS A 385 -25.54 26.76 3.78
C LYS A 385 -26.07 25.62 2.92
N SER A 386 -27.38 25.44 2.93
CA SER A 386 -28.08 24.54 2.00
C SER A 386 -29.33 25.19 1.43
N LYS A 387 -29.69 24.87 0.20
CA LYS A 387 -30.95 25.32 -0.42
C LYS A 387 -31.49 24.25 -1.36
N GLY A 388 -32.77 23.93 -1.19
CA GLY A 388 -33.54 23.10 -2.10
C GLY A 388 -34.23 23.93 -3.18
N THR A 389 -34.64 23.26 -4.25
CA THR A 389 -35.46 23.82 -5.34
C THR A 389 -36.62 22.87 -5.65
N ALA A 390 -37.70 23.40 -6.22
CA ALA A 390 -38.88 22.61 -6.60
C ALA A 390 -38.74 21.93 -7.97
N SER A 391 -37.77 22.33 -8.79
CA SER A 391 -37.48 21.70 -10.09
C SER A 391 -36.18 22.22 -10.72
N HIS A 392 -35.17 21.36 -10.85
CA HIS A 392 -34.12 21.47 -11.88
C HIS A 392 -33.94 20.10 -12.54
N SER A 393 -33.72 20.09 -13.86
CA SER A 393 -33.73 18.87 -14.68
C SER A 393 -32.48 18.65 -15.52
N ASN A 394 -31.57 19.63 -15.54
CA ASN A 394 -30.44 19.59 -16.45
C ASN A 394 -29.16 19.18 -15.70
N PRO A 395 -28.44 18.14 -16.17
CA PRO A 395 -27.11 17.86 -15.69
C PRO A 395 -26.13 18.97 -16.11
N LEU A 396 -25.00 19.08 -15.41
CA LEU A 396 -23.84 19.80 -15.94
C LEU A 396 -23.50 19.25 -17.33
N ASN A 397 -23.26 20.14 -18.29
CA ASN A 397 -23.09 19.77 -19.68
C ASN A 397 -21.83 18.92 -19.92
N ALA A 398 -21.96 17.83 -20.69
CA ALA A 398 -20.86 16.93 -21.01
C ALA A 398 -19.70 17.58 -21.77
N ALA A 399 -19.92 18.72 -22.43
CA ALA A 399 -18.92 19.46 -23.21
C ALA A 399 -18.45 20.75 -22.52
N GLY A 400 -18.72 20.92 -21.22
CA GLY A 400 -18.30 22.11 -20.50
C GLY A 400 -16.83 22.08 -20.07
N MET A 401 -16.32 23.25 -19.69
CA MET A 401 -14.95 23.44 -19.23
C MET A 401 -14.95 23.85 -17.77
N LEU A 402 -14.12 23.17 -16.95
CA LEU A 402 -13.83 23.64 -15.60
C LEU A 402 -12.71 24.67 -15.68
N VAL A 403 -12.97 25.84 -15.12
CA VAL A 403 -12.09 27.00 -15.20
C VAL A 403 -11.78 27.56 -13.81
N ILE A 404 -10.50 27.79 -13.54
CA ILE A 404 -10.01 28.46 -12.33
C ILE A 404 -9.68 29.92 -12.66
N GLY A 405 -10.21 30.86 -11.88
CA GLY A 405 -9.77 32.27 -11.89
C GLY A 405 -10.26 33.15 -13.04
N LYS A 406 -11.26 32.74 -13.83
CA LYS A 406 -11.76 33.50 -14.98
C LYS A 406 -12.82 34.55 -14.61
N ASP A 407 -12.74 35.76 -15.21
CA ASP A 407 -13.74 36.85 -15.16
C ASP A 407 -13.92 37.60 -13.82
N GLY A 408 -12.82 37.97 -13.13
CA GLY A 408 -12.87 38.82 -11.94
C GLY A 408 -12.20 40.18 -12.12
N ALA A 409 -12.95 41.28 -11.98
CA ALA A 409 -12.44 42.66 -11.97
C ALA A 409 -11.76 43.07 -10.63
N GLY A 410 -11.21 42.10 -9.88
CA GLY A 410 -10.65 42.29 -8.54
C GLY A 410 -9.13 42.19 -8.51
N SER A 411 -8.48 43.02 -7.68
CA SER A 411 -7.02 43.09 -7.50
C SER A 411 -6.45 42.03 -6.53
N ASN A 412 -7.28 41.10 -6.06
CA ASN A 412 -6.88 40.15 -5.01
C ASN A 412 -6.21 38.91 -5.59
N THR A 413 -5.12 38.52 -4.93
CA THR A 413 -4.37 37.29 -5.21
C THR A 413 -4.86 36.19 -4.27
N PHE A 414 -5.24 35.05 -4.83
CA PHE A 414 -5.59 33.87 -4.06
C PHE A 414 -4.79 32.65 -4.53
N ARG A 415 -4.69 31.66 -3.66
CA ARG A 415 -4.08 30.37 -3.98
C ARG A 415 -5.08 29.27 -3.84
N ILE A 416 -5.05 28.34 -4.80
CA ILE A 416 -5.86 27.13 -4.78
C ILE A 416 -4.94 25.92 -4.80
N THR A 417 -5.30 24.90 -4.05
CA THR A 417 -4.76 23.55 -4.20
C THR A 417 -5.88 22.53 -4.09
N GLU A 418 -5.58 21.30 -4.48
CA GLU A 418 -6.41 20.12 -4.20
C GLU A 418 -7.86 20.27 -4.70
N LEU A 419 -8.03 20.93 -5.86
CA LEU A 419 -9.30 20.97 -6.58
C LEU A 419 -9.63 19.59 -7.13
N ASN A 420 -10.71 19.01 -6.62
CA ASN A 420 -11.20 17.69 -6.97
C ASN A 420 -12.71 17.75 -7.24
N LEU A 421 -13.17 16.98 -8.23
CA LEU A 421 -14.57 16.85 -8.62
C LEU A 421 -14.98 15.37 -8.57
N TRP A 422 -16.14 15.11 -7.98
CA TRP A 422 -16.77 13.80 -7.95
C TRP A 422 -18.06 13.80 -8.75
N ASN A 423 -18.35 12.70 -9.45
CA ASN A 423 -19.65 12.47 -10.12
C ASN A 423 -20.75 11.96 -9.18
N LYS A 424 -20.55 12.12 -7.87
CA LYS A 424 -21.45 11.70 -6.79
C LYS A 424 -21.50 12.76 -5.69
N GLU A 425 -22.55 12.71 -4.88
CA GLU A 425 -22.68 13.51 -3.67
C GLU A 425 -21.87 12.81 -2.56
N LEU A 426 -20.81 13.45 -2.07
CA LEU A 426 -20.11 13.02 -0.86
C LEU A 426 -20.97 13.26 0.38
N SER A 427 -20.86 12.37 1.36
CA SER A 427 -21.49 12.54 2.68
C SER A 427 -20.82 13.66 3.47
N ALA A 428 -21.55 14.22 4.45
CA ALA A 428 -21.00 15.24 5.34
C ALA A 428 -19.78 14.74 6.11
N ASP A 429 -19.75 13.45 6.49
CA ASP A 429 -18.62 12.83 7.20
C ASP A 429 -17.39 12.65 6.29
N GLU A 430 -17.58 12.27 5.02
CA GLU A 430 -16.50 12.25 4.02
C GLU A 430 -15.90 13.65 3.84
N ILE A 431 -16.75 14.68 3.71
CA ILE A 431 -16.30 16.07 3.57
C ILE A 431 -15.58 16.54 4.84
N ALA A 432 -16.13 16.29 6.03
CA ALA A 432 -15.52 16.67 7.30
C ALA A 432 -14.17 15.98 7.55
N THR A 433 -14.06 14.70 7.20
CA THR A 433 -12.79 13.95 7.27
C THR A 433 -11.77 14.54 6.31
N SER A 434 -12.19 14.89 5.09
CA SER A 434 -11.32 15.48 4.08
C SER A 434 -10.79 16.87 4.46
N ALA A 435 -11.49 17.60 5.32
CA ALA A 435 -11.04 18.90 5.82
C ALA A 435 -9.87 18.80 6.83
N GLN A 436 -9.56 17.60 7.34
CA GLN A 436 -8.48 17.42 8.33
C GLN A 436 -7.08 17.31 7.71
N GLN A 437 -7.00 17.10 6.40
CA GLN A 437 -5.73 16.97 5.67
C GLN A 437 -5.89 17.52 4.26
N CYS A 438 -4.88 18.24 3.76
CA CYS A 438 -5.02 18.96 2.48
C CYS A 438 -5.27 18.03 1.28
N ASP A 439 -4.72 16.83 1.30
CA ASP A 439 -4.85 15.79 0.28
C ASP A 439 -5.97 14.77 0.57
N GLY A 440 -6.93 15.12 1.44
CA GLY A 440 -7.75 14.14 2.15
C GLY A 440 -8.75 13.32 1.34
N LEU A 441 -9.13 13.76 0.14
CA LEU A 441 -9.92 12.97 -0.80
C LEU A 441 -9.56 13.33 -2.25
N LYS A 442 -9.57 12.34 -3.14
CA LYS A 442 -9.30 12.52 -4.58
C LYS A 442 -10.56 12.32 -5.41
N GLY A 443 -10.78 13.22 -6.35
CA GLY A 443 -11.94 13.19 -7.26
C GLY A 443 -11.93 11.99 -8.17
N ASN A 444 -13.10 11.50 -8.56
CA ASN A 444 -13.23 10.48 -9.61
C ASN A 444 -13.64 11.09 -10.97
N ALA A 445 -14.17 12.31 -11.00
CA ALA A 445 -14.50 13.02 -12.24
C ALA A 445 -13.38 13.97 -12.69
N LYS A 446 -12.74 14.67 -11.73
CA LYS A 446 -11.49 15.42 -11.95
C LYS A 446 -10.61 15.39 -10.72
N ARG A 447 -9.30 15.28 -10.93
CA ARG A 447 -8.27 15.34 -9.87
C ARG A 447 -7.37 16.54 -10.04
N TRP A 448 -6.82 17.02 -8.91
CA TRP A 448 -5.99 18.22 -8.91
C TRP A 448 -4.75 18.14 -9.80
N HIS A 449 -4.15 16.95 -9.94
CA HIS A 449 -2.97 16.78 -10.79
C HIS A 449 -3.24 17.04 -12.28
N GLU A 450 -4.47 16.87 -12.77
CA GLU A 450 -4.83 17.12 -14.17
C GLU A 450 -4.65 18.60 -14.54
N PHE A 451 -4.66 19.49 -13.54
CA PHE A 451 -4.48 20.92 -13.72
C PHE A 451 -3.00 21.31 -13.81
N TYR A 452 -2.05 20.42 -13.49
CA TYR A 452 -0.62 20.75 -13.43
C TYR A 452 -0.06 21.21 -14.77
N ASN A 453 -0.33 20.48 -15.84
CA ASN A 453 0.17 20.81 -17.18
C ASN A 453 -0.41 22.16 -17.63
N LYS A 454 -1.71 22.36 -17.43
CA LYS A 454 -2.40 23.62 -17.75
C LYS A 454 -1.96 24.79 -16.90
N ALA A 455 -1.64 24.56 -15.63
CA ALA A 455 -1.03 25.57 -14.76
C ALA A 455 0.40 25.90 -15.23
N SER A 456 1.17 24.90 -15.65
CA SER A 456 2.56 25.05 -16.07
C SER A 456 2.69 25.80 -17.39
N GLU A 457 1.72 25.63 -18.32
CA GLU A 457 1.60 26.43 -19.54
C GLU A 457 1.50 27.94 -19.25
N LYS A 458 1.06 28.34 -18.06
CA LYS A 458 0.95 29.75 -17.63
C LYS A 458 2.24 30.30 -17.01
N GLY A 459 3.27 29.46 -16.88
CA GLY A 459 4.58 29.82 -16.32
C GLY A 459 4.81 29.28 -14.91
N SER A 460 6.06 28.92 -14.62
CA SER A 460 6.44 28.30 -13.34
C SER A 460 6.20 29.18 -12.11
N GLU A 461 6.10 30.50 -12.29
CA GLU A 461 5.81 31.46 -11.21
C GLU A 461 4.40 31.33 -10.61
N VAL A 462 3.50 30.67 -11.34
CA VAL A 462 2.12 30.40 -10.92
C VAL A 462 2.07 29.19 -9.98
N ILE A 463 3.04 28.29 -10.05
CA ILE A 463 3.05 27.03 -9.31
C ILE A 463 4.00 27.11 -8.11
N SER A 464 3.54 26.69 -6.94
CA SER A 464 4.38 26.42 -5.77
C SER A 464 4.31 24.93 -5.45
N SER A 465 5.44 24.23 -5.44
CA SER A 465 5.52 22.79 -5.12
C SER A 465 6.66 22.54 -4.12
N PRO A 466 6.42 21.80 -3.02
CA PRO A 466 5.13 21.24 -2.60
C PRO A 466 4.14 22.32 -2.14
N SER A 467 2.88 21.94 -2.00
CA SER A 467 1.77 22.76 -1.55
C SER A 467 2.05 23.27 -0.15
N LEU A 468 1.72 24.53 0.08
CA LEU A 468 1.84 25.19 1.38
C LEU A 468 0.59 25.00 2.23
N CYS A 469 -0.34 24.13 1.80
CA CYS A 469 -1.61 23.90 2.47
C CYS A 469 -1.43 23.37 3.89
N GLN A 470 -2.27 23.87 4.80
CA GLN A 470 -2.31 23.49 6.21
C GLN A 470 -3.75 23.39 6.66
N ALA A 471 -4.22 22.19 7.00
CA ALA A 471 -5.56 21.96 7.49
C ALA A 471 -5.80 22.62 8.87
N THR A 472 -6.97 23.24 9.04
CA THR A 472 -7.39 23.93 10.27
C THR A 472 -7.74 22.91 11.37
N GLY A 473 -6.70 22.51 12.09
CA GLY A 473 -6.72 21.56 13.21
C GLY A 473 -5.32 21.33 13.82
N SER A 474 -4.28 21.71 13.08
CA SER A 474 -2.89 21.71 13.53
C SER A 474 -2.53 22.98 14.31
N SER A 475 -2.90 23.08 15.59
CA SER A 475 -2.28 24.07 16.49
C SER A 475 -0.87 23.60 16.86
N ARG A 476 0.15 24.34 16.42
CA ARG A 476 1.56 24.13 16.76
C ARG A 476 1.82 24.44 18.23
N VAL A 477 2.26 23.47 19.01
CA VAL A 477 3.01 23.71 20.25
C VAL A 477 4.43 24.19 19.86
N PRO A 478 5.05 25.16 20.56
CA PRO A 478 6.35 25.72 20.18
C PRO A 478 7.46 24.67 20.26
N ALA A 479 8.41 24.81 19.33
CA ALA A 479 9.52 23.91 19.07
C ALA A 479 10.40 23.60 20.31
N LYS A 480 10.63 22.31 20.52
CA LYS A 480 11.93 21.80 20.96
C LYS A 480 12.64 21.21 19.73
N GLU A 481 13.94 21.43 19.64
CA GLU A 481 14.86 20.95 18.59
C GLU A 481 14.80 19.42 18.38
N PRO A 482 15.19 18.94 17.18
CA PRO A 482 14.64 17.73 16.58
C PRO A 482 15.30 16.46 17.09
N GLU A 483 14.49 15.48 17.48
CA GLU A 483 14.85 14.07 17.35
C GLU A 483 14.21 13.50 16.08
N VAL A 484 15.04 12.79 15.34
CA VAL A 484 14.73 12.09 14.09
C VAL A 484 13.70 10.98 14.35
N VAL A 485 12.75 10.75 13.43
CA VAL A 485 12.27 9.44 12.89
C VAL A 485 10.83 9.52 12.31
N SER A 486 10.74 9.20 10.99
CA SER A 486 9.70 8.68 10.05
C SER A 486 8.14 8.79 10.22
N PRO A 487 7.40 8.70 9.08
CA PRO A 487 5.94 8.90 8.98
C PRO A 487 5.11 7.59 8.99
N GLY A 488 3.80 7.67 9.29
CA GLY A 488 2.80 6.62 9.04
C GLY A 488 1.35 7.00 9.41
N PRO A 489 0.32 6.48 8.69
CA PRO A 489 -1.08 6.96 8.65
C PRO A 489 -1.93 6.46 9.86
N PRO A 490 -3.23 6.86 10.03
CA PRO A 490 -3.93 6.67 11.29
C PRO A 490 -4.21 5.19 11.51
N GLN A 491 -3.47 4.63 12.46
CA GLN A 491 -3.68 3.29 13.00
C GLN A 491 -5.09 3.21 13.58
N GLY A 492 -5.71 2.03 13.53
CA GLY A 492 -6.80 1.69 14.45
C GLY A 492 -6.42 2.05 15.90
N PRO A 493 -7.37 2.03 16.85
CA PRO A 493 -7.02 2.33 18.23
C PRO A 493 -5.82 1.48 18.64
N SER A 494 -4.70 2.13 18.94
CA SER A 494 -3.49 1.42 19.35
C SER A 494 -3.74 0.92 20.77
N PHE A 495 -3.83 -0.39 20.96
CA PHE A 495 -4.02 -0.99 22.28
C PHE A 495 -3.31 -2.35 22.40
N ASP A 496 -2.86 -2.66 23.61
CA ASP A 496 -2.45 -4.00 24.01
C ASP A 496 -3.51 -4.61 24.90
N VAL A 497 -3.50 -5.93 24.96
CA VAL A 497 -4.31 -6.70 25.89
C VAL A 497 -3.39 -7.40 26.88
N ARG A 498 -3.70 -7.26 28.17
CA ARG A 498 -3.04 -7.97 29.26
C ARG A 498 -3.73 -9.29 29.53
N LEU A 499 -3.04 -10.40 29.28
CA LEU A 499 -3.47 -11.74 29.65
C LEU A 499 -2.76 -12.19 30.94
N ILE A 500 -3.54 -12.57 31.94
CA ILE A 500 -3.02 -13.07 33.22
C ILE A 500 -3.12 -14.61 33.23
N ASN A 501 -2.12 -15.31 33.78
CA ASN A 501 -2.23 -16.74 34.06
C ASN A 501 -3.41 -17.01 35.00
N GLY A 502 -4.50 -17.55 34.44
CA GLY A 502 -5.82 -17.60 35.09
C GLY A 502 -6.96 -16.97 34.30
N GLY A 503 -6.63 -16.24 33.23
CA GLY A 503 -7.55 -15.63 32.29
C GLY A 503 -8.06 -14.24 32.70
N VAL A 504 -8.79 -13.67 31.74
CA VAL A 504 -9.59 -12.44 31.84
C VAL A 504 -11.04 -12.86 32.11
N ARG A 505 -11.44 -13.03 33.39
CA ARG A 505 -12.73 -13.67 33.80
C ARG A 505 -13.07 -14.95 32.99
N TYR A 506 -14.28 -15.51 33.15
CA TYR A 506 -14.71 -16.71 32.40
C TYR A 506 -15.06 -16.41 30.92
N ASP A 507 -15.16 -15.12 30.59
CA ASP A 507 -15.55 -14.60 29.29
C ASP A 507 -14.37 -13.81 28.73
N GLY A 508 -13.38 -14.50 28.15
CA GLY A 508 -12.20 -13.85 27.55
C GLY A 508 -12.57 -12.78 26.50
N ILE A 509 -11.57 -12.15 25.91
CA ILE A 509 -11.83 -11.19 24.81
C ILE A 509 -12.30 -12.01 23.62
N ILE A 510 -13.60 -11.93 23.32
CA ILE A 510 -14.31 -12.87 22.45
C ILE A 510 -14.99 -12.13 21.30
N ILE A 511 -14.68 -12.54 20.08
CA ILE A 511 -15.51 -12.26 18.91
C ILE A 511 -16.48 -13.43 18.76
N ARG A 512 -17.78 -13.14 18.82
CA ARG A 512 -18.84 -14.13 18.64
C ARG A 512 -19.21 -14.21 17.16
N LYS A 513 -19.26 -15.43 16.62
CA LYS A 513 -19.60 -15.74 15.22
C LYS A 513 -18.81 -14.89 14.20
N PRO A 514 -17.47 -14.99 14.15
CA PRO A 514 -16.70 -14.33 13.11
C PRO A 514 -17.03 -14.95 11.74
N ASN A 515 -17.87 -14.27 10.96
CA ASN A 515 -18.41 -14.77 9.68
C ASN A 515 -17.39 -14.81 8.54
N ASN A 516 -16.22 -14.21 8.72
CA ASN A 516 -15.18 -14.11 7.69
C ASN A 516 -14.39 -15.42 7.52
N LEU A 517 -14.48 -16.36 8.46
CA LEU A 517 -13.79 -17.65 8.38
C LEU A 517 -14.63 -18.68 7.62
N PRO A 518 -14.01 -19.50 6.74
CA PRO A 518 -14.72 -20.51 5.97
C PRO A 518 -15.31 -21.59 6.88
N ALA A 519 -16.38 -22.25 6.42
CA ALA A 519 -17.01 -23.36 7.14
C ALA A 519 -16.15 -24.63 7.24
N GLN A 520 -15.06 -24.68 6.47
CA GLN A 520 -14.04 -25.72 6.49
C GLN A 520 -12.67 -25.03 6.45
N LEU A 521 -11.88 -25.19 7.51
CA LEU A 521 -10.53 -24.65 7.60
C LEU A 521 -9.54 -25.82 7.47
N THR A 522 -8.90 -25.90 6.31
CA THR A 522 -7.93 -26.96 5.96
C THR A 522 -6.49 -26.54 6.24
N GLN A 523 -6.25 -25.22 6.28
CA GLN A 523 -4.98 -24.62 6.59
C GLN A 523 -5.21 -23.22 7.18
N PHE A 524 -4.23 -22.70 7.94
CA PHE A 524 -4.26 -21.31 8.39
C PHE A 524 -2.88 -20.82 8.83
N THR A 525 -2.73 -19.50 8.92
CA THR A 525 -1.63 -18.84 9.62
C THR A 525 -2.21 -17.90 10.67
N ASN A 526 -1.72 -17.98 11.91
CA ASN A 526 -2.09 -17.07 12.98
C ASN A 526 -0.84 -16.37 13.53
N CYS A 527 -0.82 -15.04 13.46
CA CYS A 527 0.27 -14.20 13.95
C CYS A 527 -0.21 -13.29 15.09
N MET A 528 0.70 -12.92 15.98
CA MET A 528 0.49 -11.98 17.08
C MET A 528 1.82 -11.52 17.65
N TRP A 529 1.83 -10.35 18.28
CA TRP A 529 2.94 -9.85 19.07
C TRP A 529 2.74 -10.22 20.54
N LEU A 530 3.80 -10.70 21.19
CA LEU A 530 3.75 -11.18 22.58
C LEU A 530 4.91 -10.61 23.38
N LYS A 531 4.65 -10.17 24.62
CA LYS A 531 5.67 -9.78 25.59
C LYS A 531 5.38 -10.38 26.95
N LEU A 532 6.39 -10.98 27.58
CA LEU A 532 6.30 -11.45 28.96
C LEU A 532 6.55 -10.30 29.93
N ASP A 533 5.62 -10.07 30.86
CA ASP A 533 5.75 -9.00 31.85
C ASP A 533 6.83 -9.33 32.91
N LYS A 534 7.01 -10.61 33.26
CA LYS A 534 7.95 -11.09 34.29
C LYS A 534 9.01 -12.04 33.69
N GLY A 535 10.26 -11.92 34.17
CA GLY A 535 11.45 -12.53 33.57
C GLY A 535 11.67 -13.99 33.93
N SER A 536 10.77 -14.54 34.73
CA SER A 536 10.71 -15.96 35.03
C SER A 536 9.24 -16.33 35.03
N TRP A 537 8.86 -17.29 34.20
CA TRP A 537 7.55 -17.92 34.27
C TRP A 537 7.54 -18.86 35.48
N ILE A 538 6.88 -18.46 36.56
CA ILE A 538 6.90 -19.18 37.84
C ILE A 538 5.74 -20.20 37.92
N GLY A 539 4.76 -20.14 37.00
CA GLY A 539 3.55 -20.96 37.01
C GLY A 539 3.65 -22.33 36.31
N SER A 540 2.91 -23.32 36.82
CA SER A 540 2.67 -24.64 36.18
C SER A 540 1.44 -24.65 35.24
N GLY A 541 1.01 -23.48 34.75
CA GLY A 541 -0.22 -23.30 33.94
C GLY A 541 0.05 -22.98 32.47
N LEU A 542 -1.00 -23.12 31.65
CA LEU A 542 -1.04 -22.65 30.25
C LEU A 542 -1.76 -21.30 30.17
N ILE A 543 -1.23 -20.35 29.41
CA ILE A 543 -1.93 -19.12 29.01
C ILE A 543 -2.37 -19.27 27.56
N THR A 544 -3.67 -19.34 27.36
CA THR A 544 -4.27 -19.33 26.02
C THR A 544 -4.08 -17.96 25.38
N VAL A 545 -3.43 -17.91 24.22
CA VAL A 545 -3.26 -16.68 23.43
C VAL A 545 -4.20 -16.64 22.22
N SER A 546 -4.67 -17.80 21.77
CA SER A 546 -5.73 -17.91 20.77
C SER A 546 -6.58 -19.16 20.99
N HIS A 547 -7.89 -19.02 20.89
CA HIS A 547 -8.83 -20.13 20.95
C HIS A 547 -9.94 -19.95 19.92
N TYR A 548 -10.09 -20.91 19.02
CA TYR A 548 -11.12 -20.90 17.99
C TYR A 548 -12.07 -22.08 18.18
N ARG A 549 -13.37 -21.84 18.04
CA ARG A 549 -14.43 -22.87 18.05
C ARG A 549 -15.41 -22.69 16.91
N THR A 550 -15.86 -23.83 16.39
CA THR A 550 -17.01 -23.88 15.49
C THR A 550 -18.26 -24.32 16.23
N ASN A 551 -19.42 -24.13 15.60
CA ASN A 551 -20.72 -24.57 16.10
C ASN A 551 -20.84 -26.09 16.22
N GLN A 552 -19.91 -26.84 15.64
CA GLN A 552 -19.83 -28.28 15.81
C GLN A 552 -19.12 -28.62 17.13
N LYS A 553 -19.72 -29.52 17.92
CA LYS A 553 -19.17 -29.90 19.23
C LYS A 553 -17.72 -30.38 19.11
N ARG A 554 -16.83 -29.71 19.84
CA ARG A 554 -15.40 -30.02 19.96
C ARG A 554 -14.65 -29.95 18.62
N GLN A 555 -14.96 -28.97 17.79
CA GLN A 555 -14.21 -28.59 16.58
C GLN A 555 -13.51 -27.24 16.81
N GLY A 556 -12.27 -27.10 16.32
CA GLY A 556 -11.46 -25.87 16.46
C GLY A 556 -10.05 -26.12 17.00
N PHE A 557 -9.38 -25.06 17.46
CA PHE A 557 -8.01 -25.13 17.95
C PHE A 557 -7.73 -24.22 19.16
N THR A 558 -6.64 -24.50 19.87
CA THR A 558 -6.07 -23.63 20.91
C THR A 558 -4.58 -23.46 20.68
N ILE A 559 -4.10 -22.23 20.80
CA ILE A 559 -2.68 -21.89 20.91
C ILE A 559 -2.46 -21.34 22.32
N ALA A 560 -1.51 -21.93 23.04
CA ALA A 560 -1.20 -21.54 24.41
C ALA A 560 0.31 -21.51 24.70
N LEU A 561 0.71 -20.62 25.60
CA LEU A 561 2.06 -20.54 26.16
C LEU A 561 2.12 -21.31 27.47
N GLY A 562 3.22 -22.00 27.73
CA GLY A 562 3.47 -22.61 29.04
C GLY A 562 4.88 -23.14 29.17
N THR A 563 5.16 -23.82 30.27
CA THR A 563 6.49 -24.39 30.56
C THR A 563 6.53 -25.89 30.34
N SER A 564 7.69 -26.37 29.92
CA SER A 564 8.03 -27.79 29.94
C SER A 564 8.33 -28.23 31.39
N TYR A 565 8.38 -29.56 31.62
CA TYR A 565 8.80 -30.13 32.90
C TYR A 565 10.20 -29.69 33.37
N ARG A 566 11.04 -29.13 32.48
CA ARG A 566 12.37 -28.62 32.77
C ARG A 566 12.39 -27.10 33.01
N GLY A 567 11.23 -26.43 33.01
CA GLY A 567 11.09 -24.98 33.22
C GLY A 567 11.24 -24.13 31.95
N ASN A 568 11.55 -24.70 30.79
CA ASN A 568 11.69 -23.96 29.54
C ASN A 568 10.34 -23.63 28.90
N MET A 569 10.20 -22.43 28.32
CA MET A 569 8.98 -21.99 27.63
C MET A 569 8.70 -22.80 26.37
N LYS A 570 7.42 -23.08 26.12
CA LYS A 570 6.90 -23.80 24.95
C LYS A 570 5.59 -23.21 24.47
N ILE A 571 5.33 -23.42 23.18
CA ILE A 571 4.04 -23.17 22.56
C ILE A 571 3.33 -24.49 22.39
N PHE A 572 2.09 -24.53 22.85
CA PHE A 572 1.18 -25.66 22.74
C PHE A 572 0.11 -25.34 21.71
N PHE A 573 -0.08 -26.27 20.78
CA PHE A 573 -1.12 -26.24 19.78
C PHE A 573 -2.02 -27.46 19.98
N LEU A 574 -3.29 -27.22 20.31
CA LEU A 574 -4.28 -28.26 20.55
C LEU A 574 -5.32 -28.20 19.44
N LEU A 575 -5.48 -29.30 18.70
CA LEU A 575 -6.57 -29.48 17.75
C LEU A 575 -7.67 -30.33 18.39
N TYR A 576 -8.92 -29.87 18.29
CA TYR A 576 -10.08 -30.57 18.83
C TYR A 576 -10.76 -31.39 17.73
N HIS A 577 -10.74 -32.72 17.90
CA HIS A 577 -11.28 -33.71 16.95
C HIS A 577 -12.55 -34.35 17.49
N GLY A 578 -13.62 -33.57 17.59
CA GLY A 578 -14.93 -34.07 18.00
C GLY A 578 -14.92 -34.74 19.39
N PRO A 579 -15.86 -35.67 19.67
CA PRO A 579 -16.10 -36.15 21.03
C PRO A 579 -15.02 -37.05 21.63
N ARG A 580 -14.12 -37.65 20.82
CA ARG A 580 -13.25 -38.75 21.28
C ARG A 580 -11.74 -38.48 21.20
N TYR A 581 -11.27 -37.45 20.49
CA TYR A 581 -9.84 -37.22 20.30
C TYR A 581 -9.48 -35.73 20.36
N SER A 582 -8.28 -35.42 20.86
CA SER A 582 -7.66 -34.11 20.73
C SER A 582 -6.17 -34.33 20.50
N LYS A 583 -5.62 -33.67 19.49
CA LYS A 583 -4.20 -33.80 19.15
C LYS A 583 -3.42 -32.67 19.79
N TYR A 584 -2.35 -33.05 20.46
CA TYR A 584 -1.47 -32.14 21.17
C TYR A 584 -0.14 -32.03 20.40
N CYS A 585 0.06 -30.88 19.79
CA CYS A 585 1.34 -30.47 19.23
C CYS A 585 1.99 -29.41 20.11
N TYR A 586 3.31 -29.41 20.12
CA TYR A 586 4.07 -28.45 20.92
C TYR A 586 5.40 -28.17 20.23
N SER A 587 5.88 -26.95 20.39
CA SER A 587 7.16 -26.50 19.89
C SER A 587 8.33 -27.13 20.65
N LYS A 588 9.54 -27.03 20.10
CA LYS A 588 10.76 -27.12 20.92
C LYS A 588 10.78 -26.01 21.97
N ASP A 589 11.65 -26.16 22.96
CA ASP A 589 11.89 -25.12 23.96
C ASP A 589 12.29 -23.81 23.26
N ILE A 590 11.63 -22.72 23.62
CA ILE A 590 11.86 -21.40 23.03
C ILE A 590 12.90 -20.68 23.90
N GLN A 591 14.01 -20.32 23.28
CA GLN A 591 15.05 -19.51 23.93
C GLN A 591 14.83 -18.03 23.63
N GLY A 592 15.21 -17.16 24.56
CA GLY A 592 15.16 -15.70 24.37
C GLY A 592 13.80 -15.04 24.57
N PHE A 593 12.68 -15.78 24.56
CA PHE A 593 11.34 -15.22 24.72
C PHE A 593 11.05 -14.58 26.09
N ALA A 594 11.80 -14.98 27.12
CA ALA A 594 11.67 -14.45 28.49
C ALA A 594 12.61 -13.27 28.76
N ASP A 595 12.88 -12.44 27.75
CA ASP A 595 13.75 -11.27 27.84
C ASP A 595 12.97 -9.96 28.15
N HIS A 596 11.66 -10.06 28.37
CA HIS A 596 10.73 -8.93 28.57
C HIS A 596 10.59 -7.99 27.38
N GLN A 597 10.84 -8.48 26.17
CA GLN A 597 10.71 -7.70 24.95
C GLN A 597 9.55 -8.23 24.13
N TRP A 598 9.09 -7.41 23.19
CA TRP A 598 8.08 -7.82 22.24
C TRP A 598 8.68 -8.74 21.20
N HIS A 599 8.01 -9.86 20.97
CA HIS A 599 8.36 -10.82 19.95
C HIS A 599 7.19 -11.05 19.02
N HIS A 600 7.46 -11.11 17.71
CA HIS A 600 6.46 -11.49 16.73
C HIS A 600 6.38 -13.02 16.67
N PHE A 601 5.22 -13.56 16.93
CA PHE A 601 4.96 -15.00 16.90
C PHE A 601 3.96 -15.33 15.79
N CYS A 602 4.31 -16.28 14.91
CA CYS A 602 3.37 -16.87 13.96
C CYS A 602 3.35 -18.39 14.05
N LEU A 603 2.17 -18.96 13.84
CA LEU A 603 1.94 -20.39 13.68
C LEU A 603 1.22 -20.63 12.35
N SER A 604 1.75 -21.53 11.53
CA SER A 604 1.06 -21.99 10.32
C SER A 604 0.79 -23.49 10.40
N TRP A 605 -0.41 -23.92 10.04
CA TRP A 605 -0.82 -25.32 10.03
C TRP A 605 -1.48 -25.66 8.69
N GLU A 606 -1.02 -26.74 8.05
CA GLU A 606 -1.59 -27.34 6.84
C GLU A 606 -2.05 -28.75 7.19
N GLY A 607 -3.35 -29.05 7.06
CA GLY A 607 -3.95 -30.27 7.61
C GLY A 607 -4.15 -31.44 6.63
N GLU A 608 -4.05 -31.25 5.32
CA GLU A 608 -4.48 -32.25 4.33
C GLU A 608 -3.43 -33.31 4.04
N GLU A 609 -2.24 -32.92 3.57
CA GLU A 609 -1.24 -33.87 3.07
C GLU A 609 -0.19 -34.24 4.13
N THR A 610 0.32 -33.23 4.86
CA THR A 610 1.50 -33.41 5.71
C THR A 610 1.27 -33.10 7.18
N ALA A 611 0.16 -32.44 7.51
CA ALA A 611 -0.10 -31.95 8.86
C ALA A 611 1.04 -31.05 9.39
N LEU A 612 1.64 -30.27 8.49
CA LEU A 612 2.85 -29.53 8.78
C LEU A 612 2.52 -28.31 9.62
N LEU A 613 3.09 -28.29 10.83
CA LEU A 613 3.00 -27.19 11.76
C LEU A 613 4.34 -26.46 11.81
N LYS A 614 4.33 -25.18 11.45
CA LYS A 614 5.51 -24.31 11.54
C LYS A 614 5.30 -23.23 12.57
N TYR A 615 6.36 -22.94 13.31
CA TYR A 615 6.43 -21.88 14.30
C TYR A 615 7.50 -20.89 13.89
N PHE A 616 7.15 -19.62 13.88
CA PHE A 616 8.05 -18.53 13.55
C PHE A 616 8.16 -17.59 14.73
N MET A 617 9.38 -17.12 14.97
CA MET A 617 9.71 -16.12 15.98
C MET A 617 10.46 -14.99 15.28
N ASP A 618 10.00 -13.76 15.46
CA ASP A 618 10.60 -12.54 14.92
C ASP A 618 10.86 -12.65 13.40
N GLY A 619 9.89 -13.24 12.69
CA GLY A 619 9.95 -13.40 11.24
C GLY A 619 10.79 -14.59 10.76
N THR A 620 11.41 -15.33 11.67
CA THR A 620 12.30 -16.46 11.35
C THR A 620 11.66 -17.79 11.71
N LEU A 621 11.81 -18.79 10.83
CA LEU A 621 11.34 -20.15 11.10
C LEU A 621 12.13 -20.75 12.27
N SER A 622 11.45 -20.97 13.38
CA SER A 622 12.04 -21.47 14.63
C SER A 622 11.89 -22.99 14.74
N HIS A 623 10.73 -23.53 14.36
CA HIS A 623 10.45 -24.95 14.48
C HIS A 623 9.47 -25.45 13.43
N VAL A 624 9.67 -26.69 13.00
CA VAL A 624 8.76 -27.43 12.12
C VAL A 624 8.44 -28.75 12.80
N LYS A 625 7.15 -29.11 12.83
CA LYS A 625 6.65 -30.38 13.32
C LYS A 625 5.68 -30.96 12.31
N ASP A 626 5.91 -32.20 11.92
CA ASP A 626 5.03 -32.98 11.07
C ASP A 626 4.02 -33.79 11.89
N ASN A 627 3.04 -34.38 11.22
CA ASN A 627 2.05 -35.28 11.83
C ASN A 627 1.22 -34.63 12.95
N CYS A 628 0.96 -33.32 12.83
CA CYS A 628 0.00 -32.57 13.64
C CYS A 628 -1.43 -32.68 13.09
N ASP A 629 -1.86 -33.94 12.92
CA ASP A 629 -3.13 -34.40 12.35
C ASP A 629 -3.26 -34.35 10.82
N VAL A 630 -2.86 -35.44 10.17
CA VAL A 630 -2.85 -35.61 8.70
C VAL A 630 -4.23 -35.94 8.19
N GLY A 631 -4.64 -35.29 7.10
CA GLY A 631 -5.96 -35.40 6.50
C GLY A 631 -7.07 -34.72 7.30
N TYR A 632 -6.74 -33.85 8.25
CA TYR A 632 -7.73 -33.18 9.09
C TYR A 632 -8.15 -31.82 8.57
N GLN A 633 -9.43 -31.52 8.74
CA GLN A 633 -10.03 -30.22 8.44
C GLN A 633 -10.92 -29.83 9.61
N ILE A 634 -10.82 -28.58 10.07
CA ILE A 634 -11.72 -28.07 11.11
C ILE A 634 -13.06 -27.76 10.45
N GLN A 635 -14.13 -28.39 10.92
CA GLN A 635 -15.45 -28.32 10.28
C GLN A 635 -16.45 -27.51 11.11
N GLY A 636 -17.38 -26.86 10.39
CA GLY A 636 -18.48 -26.11 10.97
C GLY A 636 -18.31 -24.62 10.84
N GLN A 637 -19.41 -23.88 11.01
CA GLN A 637 -19.36 -22.42 11.00
C GLN A 637 -18.76 -21.91 12.31
N SER A 638 -17.99 -20.83 12.24
CA SER A 638 -17.41 -20.17 13.41
C SER A 638 -18.45 -19.86 14.48
N GLU A 639 -18.21 -20.32 15.71
CA GLU A 639 -19.04 -20.01 16.87
C GLU A 639 -18.44 -18.85 17.66
N TYR A 640 -17.14 -18.93 17.96
CA TYR A 640 -16.41 -17.83 18.57
C TYR A 640 -14.90 -17.98 18.38
N LEU A 641 -14.21 -16.85 18.44
CA LEU A 641 -12.76 -16.75 18.54
C LEU A 641 -12.45 -15.92 19.79
N SER A 642 -11.49 -16.36 20.60
CA SER A 642 -11.08 -15.62 21.78
C SER A 642 -9.57 -15.47 21.93
N ILE A 643 -9.18 -14.34 22.50
CA ILE A 643 -7.84 -14.07 23.01
C ILE A 643 -7.93 -14.13 24.54
N GLY A 644 -7.11 -14.98 25.15
CA GLY A 644 -7.29 -15.33 26.55
C GLY A 644 -8.49 -16.28 26.80
N GLY A 645 -8.62 -16.72 28.05
CA GLY A 645 -9.68 -17.61 28.52
C GLY A 645 -9.28 -19.09 28.61
N HIS A 646 -10.02 -19.85 29.42
CA HIS A 646 -9.82 -21.29 29.70
C HIS A 646 -8.69 -21.67 30.68
N SER A 647 -8.50 -20.91 31.78
CA SER A 647 -7.66 -21.34 32.91
C SER A 647 -8.39 -21.13 34.25
N ARG A 648 -8.14 -22.02 35.23
CA ARG A 648 -8.87 -22.09 36.52
C ARG A 648 -8.11 -21.50 37.72
N LYS A 649 -6.92 -20.90 37.53
CA LYS A 649 -6.06 -20.45 38.63
C LYS A 649 -5.73 -18.96 38.55
N TYR A 650 -6.15 -18.18 39.53
CA TYR A 650 -5.99 -16.71 39.57
C TYR A 650 -4.72 -16.25 40.29
N SER A 651 -3.55 -16.70 39.84
CA SER A 651 -2.27 -16.15 40.32
C SER A 651 -1.14 -16.57 39.39
N GLY A 652 -0.46 -15.62 38.76
CA GLY A 652 0.77 -15.93 38.03
C GLY A 652 1.12 -14.94 36.93
N ASP A 653 2.04 -15.43 36.08
CA ASP A 653 2.72 -14.72 34.98
C ASP A 653 1.75 -14.00 34.03
N GLU A 654 2.19 -12.88 33.47
CA GLU A 654 1.39 -12.04 32.58
C GLU A 654 2.03 -11.97 31.19
N VAL A 655 1.17 -12.01 30.16
CA VAL A 655 1.55 -11.90 28.75
C VAL A 655 0.77 -10.72 28.18
N LEU A 656 1.49 -9.75 27.61
CA LEU A 656 0.89 -8.72 26.78
C LEU A 656 0.77 -9.26 25.36
N ILE A 657 -0.35 -8.97 24.71
CA ILE A 657 -0.60 -9.32 23.31
C ILE A 657 -1.06 -8.10 22.51
N ASN A 658 -0.57 -8.01 21.27
CA ASN A 658 -0.97 -7.00 20.28
C ASN A 658 -0.97 -7.63 18.88
N GLY A 659 -1.58 -6.97 17.89
CA GLY A 659 -1.43 -7.27 16.47
C GLY A 659 -1.88 -8.68 16.08
N TYR A 660 -2.94 -9.20 16.71
CA TYR A 660 -3.49 -10.51 16.34
C TYR A 660 -3.99 -10.48 14.90
N ALA A 661 -3.64 -11.52 14.15
CA ALA A 661 -4.12 -11.71 12.78
C ALA A 661 -4.26 -13.18 12.41
N LEU A 662 -5.34 -13.53 11.70
CA LEU A 662 -5.62 -14.91 11.26
C LEU A 662 -5.97 -14.94 9.78
N TRP A 663 -5.26 -15.78 9.02
CA TRP A 663 -5.49 -16.09 7.61
C TRP A 663 -5.89 -17.55 7.45
N ASP A 664 -6.73 -17.87 6.47
CA ASP A 664 -7.10 -19.25 6.06
C ASP A 664 -6.12 -19.88 5.07
N ARG A 665 -4.90 -19.34 4.97
CA ARG A 665 -3.82 -19.84 4.11
C ARG A 665 -2.49 -19.85 4.84
N ILE A 666 -1.54 -20.58 4.26
CA ILE A 666 -0.14 -20.55 4.69
C ILE A 666 0.51 -19.29 4.14
N LEU A 667 1.03 -18.44 5.02
CA LEU A 667 1.87 -17.31 4.62
C LEU A 667 3.27 -17.81 4.24
N THR A 668 3.89 -17.14 3.27
CA THR A 668 5.29 -17.37 2.91
C THR A 668 6.23 -16.85 3.99
N ASP A 669 7.46 -17.39 4.03
CA ASP A 669 8.49 -16.93 4.99
C ASP A 669 8.74 -15.40 4.87
N ASP A 670 8.65 -14.84 3.66
CA ASP A 670 8.80 -13.40 3.42
C ASP A 670 7.61 -12.59 3.98
N GLU A 671 6.38 -13.07 3.83
CA GLU A 671 5.19 -12.41 4.39
C GLU A 671 5.21 -12.43 5.93
N ILE A 672 5.70 -13.51 6.52
CA ILE A 672 5.87 -13.64 7.97
C ILE A 672 6.99 -12.72 8.47
N LEU A 673 8.09 -12.62 7.73
CA LEU A 673 9.19 -11.70 8.02
C LEU A 673 8.76 -10.24 7.92
N ASP A 674 7.94 -9.91 6.93
CA ASP A 674 7.43 -8.55 6.73
C ASP A 674 6.45 -8.13 7.84
N ASN A 675 5.59 -9.06 8.29
CA ASN A 675 4.75 -8.85 9.47
C ASN A 675 5.55 -8.73 10.78
N ALA A 676 6.77 -9.27 10.84
CA ALA A 676 7.65 -9.14 12.00
C ALA A 676 8.38 -7.79 12.09
N SER A 677 8.24 -6.91 11.08
CA SER A 677 8.96 -5.63 11.06
C SER A 677 8.26 -4.50 11.82
N THR A 678 7.00 -4.70 12.20
CA THR A 678 6.17 -3.69 12.88
C THR A 678 5.08 -4.38 13.68
N CYS A 679 4.78 -3.84 14.86
CA CYS A 679 3.63 -4.27 15.66
C CYS A 679 2.50 -3.26 15.72
N GLN A 680 2.61 -2.20 14.92
CA GLN A 680 1.62 -1.14 14.84
C GLN A 680 0.61 -1.35 13.70
N GLU A 681 0.90 -2.27 12.79
CA GLU A 681 0.02 -2.66 11.70
C GLU A 681 0.21 -4.15 11.38
N THR A 682 -0.84 -4.78 10.86
CA THR A 682 -0.73 -6.11 10.27
C THR A 682 -0.64 -5.98 8.75
N LYS A 683 0.38 -6.59 8.14
CA LYS A 683 0.58 -6.55 6.69
C LYS A 683 -0.13 -7.72 6.01
N GLY A 684 -0.76 -7.44 4.87
CA GLY A 684 -1.58 -8.39 4.14
C GLY A 684 -3.05 -8.36 4.56
N ASN A 685 -3.84 -9.34 4.09
CA ASN A 685 -5.30 -9.36 4.26
C ASN A 685 -5.74 -10.54 5.15
N PRO A 686 -5.61 -10.44 6.48
CA PRO A 686 -6.15 -11.46 7.36
C PRO A 686 -7.68 -11.42 7.37
N LEU A 687 -8.30 -12.58 7.58
CA LEU A 687 -9.74 -12.72 7.74
C LEU A 687 -10.23 -12.17 9.09
N ILE A 688 -9.35 -12.21 10.10
CA ILE A 688 -9.57 -11.60 11.43
C ILE A 688 -8.39 -10.70 11.76
N LYS A 689 -8.68 -9.46 12.14
CA LYS A 689 -7.72 -8.39 12.44
C LYS A 689 -7.73 -8.03 13.92
N TRP A 690 -6.69 -7.35 14.38
CA TRP A 690 -6.59 -6.89 15.76
C TRP A 690 -7.76 -5.97 16.16
N ASP A 691 -8.14 -5.06 15.26
CA ASP A 691 -9.22 -4.09 15.47
C ASP A 691 -10.59 -4.76 15.66
N ASP A 692 -10.79 -5.99 15.16
CA ASP A 692 -12.05 -6.73 15.33
C ASP A 692 -12.36 -7.03 16.81
N PHE A 693 -11.32 -7.03 17.66
CA PHE A 693 -11.47 -7.23 19.10
C PHE A 693 -11.78 -5.95 19.87
N TYR A 694 -11.60 -4.76 19.28
CA TYR A 694 -11.64 -3.49 20.01
C TYR A 694 -12.96 -3.27 20.76
N GLU A 695 -14.10 -3.46 20.11
CA GLU A 695 -15.40 -3.27 20.75
C GLU A 695 -15.67 -4.32 21.84
N SER A 696 -15.20 -5.56 21.67
CA SER A 696 -15.30 -6.60 22.72
C SER A 696 -14.45 -6.23 23.95
N VAL A 697 -13.22 -5.76 23.73
CA VAL A 697 -12.32 -5.33 24.80
C VAL A 697 -12.92 -4.15 25.55
N LYS A 698 -13.37 -3.11 24.83
CA LYS A 698 -13.92 -1.89 25.39
C LYS A 698 -15.18 -2.11 26.21
N ALA A 699 -16.04 -3.04 25.78
CA ALA A 699 -17.31 -3.33 26.45
C ALA A 699 -17.15 -4.26 27.66
N ASP A 700 -16.43 -5.38 27.49
CA ASP A 700 -16.47 -6.49 28.44
C ASP A 700 -15.15 -6.71 29.21
N SER A 701 -14.04 -6.13 28.74
CA SER A 701 -12.68 -6.43 29.25
C SER A 701 -11.78 -5.19 29.36
N LYS A 702 -12.36 -4.00 29.58
CA LYS A 702 -11.64 -2.71 29.58
C LYS A 702 -10.47 -2.67 30.57
N ASP A 703 -10.60 -3.34 31.71
CA ASP A 703 -9.55 -3.41 32.75
C ASP A 703 -8.28 -4.14 32.28
N TYR A 704 -8.34 -4.86 31.17
CA TYR A 704 -7.23 -5.60 30.58
C TYR A 704 -6.65 -4.88 29.35
N MET A 705 -7.22 -3.74 28.96
CA MET A 705 -6.76 -2.93 27.83
C MET A 705 -5.70 -1.93 28.28
N ILE A 706 -4.59 -1.87 27.57
CA ILE A 706 -3.58 -0.83 27.69
C ILE A 706 -3.68 0.02 26.42
N SER A 707 -3.88 1.33 26.54
CA SER A 707 -3.95 2.23 25.39
C SER A 707 -3.33 3.59 25.72
N PRO A 708 -2.43 4.13 24.87
CA PRO A 708 -1.98 3.56 23.60
C PRO A 708 -1.15 2.27 23.77
N SER A 709 -0.94 1.50 22.70
CA SER A 709 -0.08 0.30 22.76
C SER A 709 1.35 0.67 23.22
N GLU A 710 1.93 -0.18 24.05
CA GLU A 710 3.35 -0.14 24.45
C GLU A 710 4.23 -1.03 23.55
N CYS A 711 3.71 -1.48 22.39
CA CYS A 711 4.45 -2.35 21.50
C CYS A 711 5.55 -1.63 20.70
N ASP A 712 6.76 -2.20 20.75
CA ASP A 712 7.95 -1.70 20.10
C ASP A 712 8.78 -2.85 19.51
N VAL A 713 9.35 -2.66 18.31
CA VAL A 713 10.10 -3.67 17.57
C VAL A 713 11.60 -3.42 17.73
N LYS A 714 12.38 -4.44 18.11
CA LYS A 714 13.85 -4.33 18.12
C LYS A 714 14.37 -4.11 16.70
N THR A 715 15.10 -3.02 16.50
CA THR A 715 15.79 -2.66 15.25
C THR A 715 17.08 -3.43 15.02
#